data_AF-A0A2G6JMM3-F1
#
_entry.id   AF-A0A2G6JMM3-F1
#
_cell.length_a   1.000
_cell.length_b   1.000
_cell.length_c   1.000
_cell.angle_alpha   90.00
_cell.angle_beta   90.00
_cell.angle_gamma   90.00
#
_symmetry.space_group_name_H-M   'P 1'
#
loop_
_entity.id
_entity.type
_entity.pdbx_description
1 polymer ?
#
loop_
_entity_poly.entity_id
_entity_poly.type
_entity_poly.pdbx_seq_one_letter_code
_entity_poly.pdbx_strand_id
1 'polypeptide(L)'
;MLRLVVLLPLALSAQLLAQAGSPRAPDPLAGIEAELQQALGRLRIEKRELGQRQRPQDSFSFPLVFAAQQRPLELPQIAMGLRLRAQRFGRQPGADTALAAALGLVPQAALGQLWPEPGRKASAEVAWRSLLGKAAAAEDLPVPALSGRAAEGWRLLSLALAQLARAQRDSWAAPLSVAARQRAMELLPPLYCPSFARGAHGADARRSAQLEALRLDLESLGRHGLGALGLLRRAIGEFQAAKASELPPPIRVPGIQGDLLFHCETPLGEIAIGGRGHTSYERELFLVVDLGGDDRYCERVAGASELWQRPVSIAIDLDGRDCYWTDDALAFGAGLLGTGLLFDLGKDDDIYRCGDLGLGAGMLGLGLLFDDGGNDRYFGSSFALAAGSFGFGVLADAGGDDSYEVFACGQGFAAVRGIAVLLDADGDDSYLGRGRARPALGLPSLPGAAFCQGAASGDQRRGAAGGIALLWDGKGDDRYAAESFAQGCAQWLSLGLLIDESGHDRYESRQRAQGAGFRLASGMLWDLAGGDHYVLAQGLGQGAGYDLAFGLLLEQEGNDQYLGADLSQGAAGANGLGLLLEFAGDDLYAGVAQPGALVALQGAAAASRGYSSIAMLLDLAGEDTLSARGEGGEYLLRGERGLVWDRGYLPPLEHAPKAEPASSPAKLPLPEPLPTATESNFAELWRQAVAAASSAERDRARRTLLALGAPAGEWVLEHGLEGTGGEVLAALEVLCTGMGEALLPQLRGGLRAKSPVVRRNALRLLAAAKDLEAVPKMLELLEEDERAFVRRAAARALGRMGSEAALPGLERLARSEDALDRRAAAEALGGIPSKSALHRLADLLADKSYQVRDPARAALAVRKGDALEIGLQELARGKNPALREWLALFREWGAQEARPALGRLRLHSDPQVVREAREILELLDKKAEEGRDPGTEGKR
;
A
#
# COMPACT_ATOMS: atom_id res chain seq x y z
N MET A 1 -19.60 23.50 14.15
CA MET A 1 -19.04 22.15 13.91
C MET A 1 -17.70 21.94 14.61
N LEU A 2 -16.72 22.87 14.57
CA LEU A 2 -15.60 22.86 15.56
C LEU A 2 -16.10 22.86 17.02
N ARG A 3 -17.23 23.57 17.26
CA ARG A 3 -17.97 23.56 18.54
C ARG A 3 -18.65 22.24 18.94
N LEU A 4 -18.79 21.29 18.00
CA LEU A 4 -19.57 20.05 18.21
C LEU A 4 -18.67 18.82 18.33
N VAL A 5 -17.49 18.82 17.70
CA VAL A 5 -16.57 17.67 17.71
C VAL A 5 -15.46 17.82 18.77
N VAL A 6 -14.95 19.03 18.99
CA VAL A 6 -13.92 19.28 20.03
C VAL A 6 -14.55 19.88 21.28
N LEU A 7 -15.45 20.86 21.15
CA LEU A 7 -16.01 21.56 22.32
C LEU A 7 -17.20 20.86 22.97
N LEU A 8 -17.82 19.84 22.36
CA LEU A 8 -18.95 19.14 23.00
C LEU A 8 -18.46 18.19 24.12
N PRO A 9 -17.43 17.34 23.91
CA PRO A 9 -16.84 16.56 25.01
C PRO A 9 -16.22 17.46 26.09
N LEU A 10 -15.54 18.53 25.69
CA LEU A 10 -14.93 19.55 26.57
C LEU A 10 -15.95 20.36 27.38
N ALA A 11 -17.09 20.75 26.78
CA ALA A 11 -18.18 21.43 27.49
C ALA A 11 -18.95 20.47 28.40
N LEU A 12 -19.05 19.19 28.05
CA LEU A 12 -19.55 18.13 28.94
C LEU A 12 -18.60 17.93 30.13
N SER A 13 -17.28 17.95 29.93
CA SER A 13 -16.28 17.95 31.01
C SER A 13 -16.40 19.17 31.92
N ALA A 14 -16.57 20.37 31.36
CA ALA A 14 -16.75 21.60 32.13
C ALA A 14 -18.07 21.63 32.91
N GLN A 15 -19.16 21.06 32.36
CA GLN A 15 -20.45 20.92 33.08
C GLN A 15 -20.38 19.88 34.21
N LEU A 16 -19.63 18.78 34.03
CA LEU A 16 -19.39 17.77 35.07
C LEU A 16 -18.47 18.30 36.19
N LEU A 17 -17.43 19.06 35.84
CA LEU A 17 -16.55 19.76 36.80
C LEU A 17 -17.30 20.83 37.60
N ALA A 18 -18.27 21.53 36.99
CA ALA A 18 -19.13 22.48 37.69
C ALA A 18 -20.09 21.81 38.69
N GLN A 19 -20.41 20.52 38.52
CA GLN A 19 -21.22 19.74 39.46
C GLN A 19 -20.39 19.13 40.61
N ALA A 20 -19.08 19.02 40.46
CA ALA A 20 -18.16 18.41 41.45
C ALA A 20 -17.57 19.38 42.48
N GLY A 21 -17.89 20.68 42.43
CA GLY A 21 -17.67 21.61 43.56
C GLY A 21 -16.22 22.03 43.88
N SER A 22 -15.24 21.81 43.01
CA SER A 22 -13.85 22.25 43.24
C SER A 22 -13.62 23.71 42.80
N PRO A 23 -12.89 24.55 43.57
CA PRO A 23 -12.66 25.94 43.21
C PRO A 23 -11.73 26.08 42.00
N ARG A 24 -12.19 26.90 41.03
CA ARG A 24 -11.54 27.37 39.79
C ARG A 24 -10.01 27.29 39.78
N ALA A 25 -9.47 26.25 39.16
CA ALA A 25 -8.21 26.36 38.42
C ALA A 25 -8.47 27.21 37.15
N PRO A 26 -7.51 28.06 36.71
CA PRO A 26 -7.62 28.77 35.44
C PRO A 26 -7.72 27.77 34.30
N ASP A 27 -8.75 27.90 33.45
CA ASP A 27 -9.06 27.02 32.33
C ASP A 27 -7.87 26.92 31.35
N PRO A 28 -7.07 25.85 31.36
CA PRO A 28 -5.93 25.70 30.46
C PRO A 28 -6.40 25.55 29.00
N LEU A 29 -7.66 25.17 28.79
CA LEU A 29 -8.24 24.81 27.50
C LEU A 29 -8.68 26.05 26.71
N ALA A 30 -9.04 27.15 27.38
CA ALA A 30 -9.38 28.41 26.71
C ALA A 30 -8.19 29.00 25.93
N GLY A 31 -6.96 28.83 26.43
CA GLY A 31 -5.74 29.18 25.72
C GLY A 31 -5.49 28.27 24.52
N ILE A 32 -5.70 26.96 24.71
CA ILE A 32 -5.51 25.94 23.67
C ILE A 32 -6.54 26.11 22.55
N GLU A 33 -7.79 26.47 22.83
CA GLU A 33 -8.80 26.74 21.80
C GLU A 33 -8.39 27.92 20.93
N ALA A 34 -8.00 29.05 21.54
CA ALA A 34 -7.55 30.23 20.80
C ALA A 34 -6.28 29.94 19.97
N GLU A 35 -5.35 29.15 20.51
CA GLU A 35 -4.15 28.73 19.81
C GLU A 35 -4.41 27.70 18.71
N LEU A 36 -5.34 26.77 18.92
CA LEU A 36 -5.80 25.83 17.90
C LEU A 36 -6.46 26.61 16.77
N GLN A 37 -7.33 27.57 17.06
CA GLN A 37 -7.91 28.46 16.04
C GLN A 37 -6.83 29.27 15.31
N GLN A 38 -5.79 29.73 16.03
CA GLN A 38 -4.67 30.44 15.43
C GLN A 38 -3.81 29.52 14.55
N ALA A 39 -3.52 28.30 14.97
CA ALA A 39 -2.72 27.33 14.24
C ALA A 39 -3.48 26.76 13.03
N LEU A 40 -4.76 26.45 13.19
CA LEU A 40 -5.68 26.20 12.07
C LEU A 40 -5.71 27.40 11.12
N GLY A 41 -5.68 28.62 11.66
CA GLY A 41 -5.50 29.85 10.90
C GLY A 41 -4.17 29.94 10.14
N ARG A 42 -3.09 29.34 10.64
CA ARG A 42 -1.75 29.28 10.02
C ARG A 42 -1.56 28.11 9.04
N LEU A 43 -2.31 27.02 9.23
CA LEU A 43 -2.48 25.96 8.24
C LEU A 43 -3.26 26.45 7.01
N ARG A 44 -3.93 27.62 7.11
CA ARG A 44 -4.45 28.31 5.92
C ARG A 44 -3.29 28.82 5.09
N ILE A 45 -2.85 27.98 4.18
CA ILE A 45 -1.83 28.35 3.19
C ILE A 45 -2.45 29.37 2.25
N GLU A 46 -2.07 30.64 2.39
CA GLU A 46 -2.48 31.65 1.43
C GLU A 46 -1.60 31.59 0.17
N LYS A 47 -2.19 31.84 -1.01
CA LYS A 47 -1.44 31.87 -2.28
C LYS A 47 -0.23 32.80 -2.27
N ARG A 48 -0.22 33.82 -1.41
CA ARG A 48 0.90 34.76 -1.27
C ARG A 48 2.09 34.19 -0.50
N GLU A 49 1.85 33.25 0.42
CA GLU A 49 2.84 32.64 1.33
C GLU A 49 3.65 31.53 0.64
N LEU A 50 3.04 30.87 -0.34
CA LEU A 50 3.77 30.06 -1.31
C LEU A 50 4.67 31.01 -2.13
N GLY A 51 5.99 30.89 -1.99
CA GLY A 51 6.94 31.71 -2.76
C GLY A 51 6.78 31.52 -4.28
N GLN A 52 7.25 32.44 -5.12
CA GLN A 52 7.02 32.39 -6.59
C GLN A 52 7.37 31.06 -7.27
N ARG A 53 8.36 30.31 -6.75
CA ARG A 53 8.76 28.98 -7.24
C ARG A 53 7.92 27.81 -6.68
N GLN A 54 7.22 28.03 -5.56
CA GLN A 54 6.43 27.03 -4.84
C GLN A 54 4.92 27.26 -4.97
N ARG A 55 4.49 28.39 -5.56
CA ARG A 55 3.10 28.60 -5.94
C ARG A 55 2.70 27.51 -6.92
N PRO A 56 1.62 26.76 -6.65
CA PRO A 56 0.92 26.05 -7.69
C PRO A 56 0.68 27.04 -8.83
N GLN A 57 1.23 26.72 -10.00
CA GLN A 57 1.00 27.54 -11.20
C GLN A 57 -0.48 27.49 -11.64
N ASP A 58 -1.22 26.52 -11.09
CA ASP A 58 -2.58 26.15 -11.43
C ASP A 58 -3.68 26.96 -10.71
N SER A 59 -4.75 27.22 -11.46
CA SER A 59 -6.06 27.68 -10.96
C SER A 59 -6.93 26.53 -10.40
N PHE A 60 -6.49 25.29 -10.59
CA PHE A 60 -7.19 24.05 -10.26
C PHE A 60 -6.68 23.42 -8.95
N SER A 61 -6.73 24.19 -7.89
CA SER A 61 -6.69 23.67 -6.53
C SER A 61 -7.97 22.86 -6.26
N PHE A 62 -7.88 21.58 -5.90
CA PHE A 62 -9.05 20.85 -5.40
C PHE A 62 -9.63 21.63 -4.21
N PRO A 63 -10.86 22.17 -4.31
CA PRO A 63 -11.45 22.90 -3.20
C PRO A 63 -11.47 22.07 -1.93
N LEU A 64 -11.61 20.74 -2.06
CA LEU A 64 -11.60 19.80 -0.96
C LEU A 64 -10.24 19.69 -0.27
N VAL A 65 -9.13 19.61 -1.01
CA VAL A 65 -7.77 19.56 -0.41
C VAL A 65 -7.48 20.83 0.38
N PHE A 66 -7.86 22.00 -0.17
CA PHE A 66 -7.70 23.26 0.53
C PHE A 66 -8.71 23.43 1.66
N ALA A 67 -9.94 22.93 1.52
CA ALA A 67 -10.93 22.93 2.59
C ALA A 67 -10.49 22.04 3.75
N ALA A 68 -9.92 20.87 3.48
CA ALA A 68 -9.30 19.99 4.45
C ALA A 68 -8.15 20.68 5.19
N GLN A 69 -7.29 21.43 4.49
CA GLN A 69 -6.24 22.21 5.15
C GLN A 69 -6.79 23.38 5.99
N GLN A 70 -7.88 24.00 5.55
CA GLN A 70 -8.51 25.11 6.27
C GLN A 70 -9.37 24.67 7.45
N ARG A 71 -9.92 23.45 7.38
CA ARG A 71 -10.85 22.83 8.33
C ARG A 71 -10.54 21.34 8.50
N PRO A 72 -9.34 20.99 8.96
CA PRO A 72 -8.91 19.59 9.07
C PRO A 72 -9.79 18.74 9.98
N LEU A 73 -10.45 19.36 10.96
CA LEU A 73 -11.40 18.68 11.84
C LEU A 73 -12.75 18.31 11.17
N GLU A 74 -12.99 18.75 9.92
CA GLU A 74 -14.14 18.30 9.12
C GLU A 74 -13.80 17.05 8.29
N LEU A 75 -12.56 16.54 8.34
CA LEU A 75 -12.15 15.36 7.57
C LEU A 75 -12.99 14.10 7.85
N PRO A 76 -13.36 13.75 9.10
CA PRO A 76 -14.29 12.65 9.34
C PRO A 76 -15.63 12.83 8.62
N GLN A 77 -16.17 14.05 8.60
CA GLN A 77 -17.44 14.35 7.91
C GLN A 77 -17.30 14.26 6.39
N ILE A 78 -16.16 14.72 5.86
CA ILE A 78 -15.83 14.60 4.45
C ILE A 78 -15.80 13.12 4.08
N ALA A 79 -15.06 12.31 4.83
CA ALA A 79 -14.86 10.90 4.53
C ALA A 79 -16.16 10.08 4.68
N MET A 80 -16.94 10.31 5.75
CA MET A 80 -18.28 9.74 5.89
C MET A 80 -19.22 10.16 4.75
N GLY A 81 -19.11 11.42 4.31
CA GLY A 81 -19.78 11.90 3.10
C GLY A 81 -19.39 11.10 1.87
N LEU A 82 -18.09 10.86 1.66
CA LEU A 82 -17.58 10.04 0.55
C LEU A 82 -18.11 8.61 0.63
N ARG A 83 -18.08 7.96 1.80
CA ARG A 83 -18.71 6.63 2.01
C ARG A 83 -20.18 6.61 1.67
N LEU A 84 -21.00 7.46 2.28
CA LEU A 84 -22.46 7.42 2.07
C LEU A 84 -22.83 7.63 0.60
N ARG A 85 -21.96 8.26 -0.18
CA ARG A 85 -22.14 8.49 -1.61
C ARG A 85 -21.55 7.34 -2.44
N ALA A 86 -20.45 6.72 -1.99
CA ALA A 86 -19.84 5.53 -2.56
C ALA A 86 -20.69 4.27 -2.35
N GLN A 87 -21.13 3.95 -1.13
CA GLN A 87 -22.04 2.82 -0.83
C GLN A 87 -23.40 2.92 -1.55
N ARG A 88 -23.81 4.14 -1.94
CA ARG A 88 -25.03 4.35 -2.71
C ARG A 88 -24.88 4.07 -4.22
N PHE A 89 -23.67 3.85 -4.75
CA PHE A 89 -23.45 3.37 -6.13
C PHE A 89 -24.32 2.13 -6.43
N GLY A 90 -24.49 1.25 -5.44
CA GLY A 90 -25.29 0.03 -5.58
C GLY A 90 -26.80 0.19 -5.36
N ARG A 91 -27.34 1.28 -4.77
CA ARG A 91 -28.70 1.24 -4.18
C ARG A 91 -29.72 2.31 -4.59
N GLN A 92 -29.36 3.48 -5.15
CA GLN A 92 -30.37 4.48 -5.57
C GLN A 92 -30.02 5.30 -6.83
N PRO A 93 -31.01 5.71 -7.67
CA PRO A 93 -30.78 6.61 -8.80
C PRO A 93 -30.34 8.00 -8.32
N GLY A 94 -29.16 8.47 -8.75
CA GLY A 94 -28.65 9.84 -8.51
C GLY A 94 -27.60 10.00 -7.41
N ALA A 95 -27.14 8.90 -6.78
CA ALA A 95 -26.04 8.94 -5.81
C ALA A 95 -24.69 9.36 -6.43
N ASP A 96 -24.50 8.99 -7.69
CA ASP A 96 -23.32 9.17 -8.50
C ASP A 96 -22.92 10.65 -8.67
N THR A 97 -23.93 11.52 -8.85
CA THR A 97 -23.76 12.98 -8.93
C THR A 97 -23.51 13.62 -7.57
N ALA A 98 -23.99 13.00 -6.49
CA ALA A 98 -23.72 13.46 -5.14
C ALA A 98 -22.25 13.23 -4.76
N LEU A 99 -21.65 12.08 -5.13
CA LEU A 99 -20.23 11.79 -4.89
C LEU A 99 -19.32 12.78 -5.62
N ALA A 100 -19.55 12.98 -6.92
CA ALA A 100 -18.80 13.94 -7.73
C ALA A 100 -18.97 15.40 -7.24
N ALA A 101 -20.17 15.78 -6.79
CA ALA A 101 -20.40 17.09 -6.16
C ALA A 101 -19.75 17.21 -4.76
N ALA A 102 -19.61 16.11 -4.01
CA ALA A 102 -18.89 16.07 -2.72
C ALA A 102 -17.41 16.35 -2.90
N LEU A 103 -16.85 15.73 -3.93
CA LEU A 103 -15.46 15.81 -4.33
C LEU A 103 -15.12 17.13 -5.05
N GLY A 104 -16.12 17.99 -5.30
CA GLY A 104 -15.96 19.27 -5.97
C GLY A 104 -15.68 19.16 -7.47
N LEU A 105 -16.04 18.03 -8.09
CA LEU A 105 -15.78 17.71 -9.49
C LEU A 105 -16.81 18.29 -10.47
N VAL A 106 -17.98 18.72 -9.99
CA VAL A 106 -19.05 19.33 -10.81
C VAL A 106 -19.66 20.53 -10.06
N PRO A 107 -19.83 21.71 -10.68
CA PRO A 107 -20.50 22.86 -10.05
C PRO A 107 -21.97 22.54 -9.77
N GLN A 108 -22.43 22.84 -8.55
CA GLN A 108 -23.80 22.59 -8.07
C GLN A 108 -24.91 23.07 -9.01
N ALA A 109 -24.67 24.14 -9.77
CA ALA A 109 -25.63 24.71 -10.72
C ALA A 109 -25.90 23.83 -11.96
N ALA A 110 -24.95 22.98 -12.36
CA ALA A 110 -25.11 22.08 -13.51
C ALA A 110 -25.98 20.85 -13.18
N LEU A 111 -26.11 20.50 -11.89
CA LEU A 111 -26.85 19.33 -11.40
C LEU A 111 -28.36 19.48 -11.58
N GLY A 112 -28.89 20.70 -11.40
CA GLY A 112 -30.32 20.99 -11.54
C GLY A 112 -30.86 20.88 -12.98
N GLN A 113 -29.99 20.79 -13.98
CA GLN A 113 -30.39 20.63 -15.39
C GLN A 113 -30.42 19.18 -15.86
N LEU A 114 -29.79 18.26 -15.11
CA LEU A 114 -29.59 16.86 -15.52
C LEU A 114 -30.60 15.88 -14.90
N TRP A 115 -31.37 16.29 -13.88
CA TRP A 115 -32.39 15.43 -13.26
C TRP A 115 -33.63 16.20 -12.77
N PRO A 116 -34.87 15.81 -13.16
CA PRO A 116 -36.10 16.33 -12.56
C PRO A 116 -36.41 15.61 -11.24
N GLU A 117 -36.88 16.34 -10.23
CA GLU A 117 -37.13 15.79 -8.89
C GLU A 117 -38.13 14.60 -8.86
N PRO A 118 -38.00 13.68 -7.88
CA PRO A 118 -38.87 12.53 -7.75
C PRO A 118 -40.30 12.98 -7.39
N GLY A 119 -41.21 12.93 -8.37
CA GLY A 119 -42.63 13.28 -8.16
C GLY A 119 -43.41 13.64 -9.42
N ARG A 120 -42.75 14.00 -10.53
CA ARG A 120 -43.43 14.26 -11.81
C ARG A 120 -43.32 13.06 -12.75
N LYS A 121 -44.30 12.16 -12.68
CA LYS A 121 -44.40 10.95 -13.54
C LYS A 121 -44.64 11.20 -15.04
N ALA A 122 -44.73 12.44 -15.53
CA ALA A 122 -45.23 12.72 -16.88
C ALA A 122 -44.22 13.33 -17.87
N SER A 123 -42.95 13.56 -17.52
CA SER A 123 -41.98 14.23 -18.42
C SER A 123 -40.73 13.42 -18.79
N ALA A 124 -40.48 12.28 -18.14
CA ALA A 124 -39.31 11.46 -18.47
C ALA A 124 -39.43 10.84 -19.87
N GLU A 125 -40.60 10.33 -20.26
CA GLU A 125 -40.78 9.64 -21.55
C GLU A 125 -40.59 10.54 -22.78
N VAL A 126 -40.90 11.84 -22.64
CA VAL A 126 -40.74 12.85 -23.71
C VAL A 126 -39.28 13.34 -23.81
N ALA A 127 -38.59 13.47 -22.67
CA ALA A 127 -37.16 13.76 -22.64
C ALA A 127 -36.32 12.59 -23.22
N TRP A 128 -36.73 11.35 -22.95
CA TRP A 128 -36.09 10.13 -23.48
C TRP A 128 -36.18 10.05 -25.01
N ARG A 129 -37.34 10.36 -25.61
CA ARG A 129 -37.49 10.36 -27.08
C ARG A 129 -36.65 11.45 -27.75
N SER A 130 -36.46 12.60 -27.09
CA SER A 130 -35.57 13.66 -27.58
C SER A 130 -34.07 13.32 -27.46
N LEU A 131 -33.67 12.49 -26.49
CA LEU A 131 -32.30 12.01 -26.32
C LEU A 131 -31.98 10.87 -27.30
N LEU A 132 -32.93 9.96 -27.53
CA LEU A 132 -32.85 8.90 -28.56
C LEU A 132 -32.68 9.48 -29.97
N GLY A 133 -33.37 10.59 -30.28
CA GLY A 133 -33.23 11.29 -31.56
C GLY A 133 -31.88 11.97 -31.79
N LYS A 134 -31.01 12.07 -30.77
CA LYS A 134 -29.69 12.68 -30.88
C LYS A 134 -28.54 11.68 -30.75
N ALA A 135 -28.77 10.48 -30.20
CA ALA A 135 -27.77 9.41 -30.00
C ALA A 135 -27.34 8.64 -31.28
N ALA A 136 -27.87 9.04 -32.45
CA ALA A 136 -27.75 8.37 -33.75
C ALA A 136 -26.35 8.36 -34.40
N ALA A 137 -25.28 8.36 -33.61
CA ALA A 137 -23.91 8.21 -34.12
C ALA A 137 -23.02 7.35 -33.21
N ALA A 138 -23.58 6.53 -32.32
CA ALA A 138 -23.03 5.20 -32.14
C ALA A 138 -23.58 4.40 -33.32
N GLU A 139 -22.72 4.06 -34.26
CA GLU A 139 -23.06 3.26 -35.44
C GLU A 139 -23.84 2.01 -35.00
N ASP A 140 -24.84 1.59 -35.78
CA ASP A 140 -25.74 0.47 -35.49
C ASP A 140 -24.96 -0.76 -34.99
N LEU A 141 -24.87 -0.92 -33.66
CA LEU A 141 -24.22 -2.10 -33.08
C LEU A 141 -24.95 -3.33 -33.62
N PRO A 142 -24.22 -4.33 -34.16
CA PRO A 142 -24.84 -5.50 -34.73
C PRO A 142 -25.69 -6.18 -33.66
N VAL A 143 -26.92 -6.52 -34.04
CA VAL A 143 -27.88 -7.11 -33.11
C VAL A 143 -27.61 -8.63 -33.06
N PRO A 144 -27.12 -9.17 -31.93
CA PRO A 144 -26.96 -10.60 -31.75
C PRO A 144 -28.34 -11.29 -31.79
N ALA A 145 -28.37 -12.58 -32.12
CA ALA A 145 -29.60 -13.38 -32.18
C ALA A 145 -30.15 -13.73 -30.78
N LEU A 146 -30.21 -12.76 -29.88
CA LEU A 146 -30.80 -12.85 -28.55
C LEU A 146 -32.31 -12.64 -28.62
N SER A 147 -33.05 -13.16 -27.63
CA SER A 147 -34.48 -12.90 -27.48
C SER A 147 -34.84 -12.56 -26.03
N GLY A 148 -36.11 -12.24 -25.77
CA GLY A 148 -36.63 -12.03 -24.41
C GLY A 148 -35.86 -10.95 -23.63
N ARG A 149 -35.39 -11.34 -22.44
CA ARG A 149 -34.65 -10.49 -21.49
C ARG A 149 -33.25 -10.18 -22.02
N ALA A 150 -32.56 -11.17 -22.60
CA ALA A 150 -31.22 -10.96 -23.17
C ALA A 150 -31.21 -9.90 -24.28
N ALA A 151 -32.26 -9.84 -25.11
CA ALA A 151 -32.39 -8.81 -26.15
C ALA A 151 -32.60 -7.40 -25.57
N GLU A 152 -33.36 -7.26 -24.48
CA GLU A 152 -33.53 -5.96 -23.79
C GLU A 152 -32.24 -5.55 -23.05
N GLY A 153 -31.52 -6.51 -22.45
CA GLY A 153 -30.19 -6.31 -21.90
C GLY A 153 -29.21 -5.72 -22.92
N TRP A 154 -29.10 -6.35 -24.09
CA TRP A 154 -28.26 -5.85 -25.19
C TRP A 154 -28.64 -4.44 -25.65
N ARG A 155 -29.95 -4.16 -25.73
CA ARG A 155 -30.45 -2.84 -26.10
C ARG A 155 -30.05 -1.76 -25.09
N LEU A 156 -30.18 -2.04 -23.80
CA LEU A 156 -29.79 -1.11 -22.72
C LEU A 156 -28.27 -0.90 -22.70
N LEU A 157 -27.49 -1.96 -22.89
CA LEU A 157 -26.03 -1.90 -23.00
C LEU A 157 -25.60 -1.02 -24.19
N SER A 158 -26.22 -1.20 -25.35
CA SER A 158 -25.96 -0.39 -26.54
C SER A 158 -26.21 1.10 -26.30
N LEU A 159 -27.25 1.44 -25.53
CA LEU A 159 -27.53 2.82 -25.13
C LEU A 159 -26.47 3.37 -24.16
N ALA A 160 -25.99 2.56 -23.23
CA ALA A 160 -24.92 2.94 -22.31
C ALA A 160 -23.61 3.24 -23.07
N LEU A 161 -23.23 2.35 -24.00
CA LEU A 161 -22.07 2.54 -24.86
C LEU A 161 -22.16 3.81 -25.71
N ALA A 162 -23.35 4.12 -26.25
CA ALA A 162 -23.56 5.36 -27.00
C ALA A 162 -23.37 6.61 -26.13
N GLN A 163 -23.72 6.56 -24.84
CA GLN A 163 -23.46 7.66 -23.90
C GLN A 163 -21.97 7.80 -23.60
N LEU A 164 -21.25 6.69 -23.35
CA LEU A 164 -19.80 6.70 -23.13
C LEU A 164 -19.04 7.20 -24.36
N ALA A 165 -19.44 6.76 -25.56
CA ALA A 165 -18.81 7.22 -26.81
C ALA A 165 -19.02 8.72 -27.03
N ARG A 166 -20.19 9.26 -26.67
CA ARG A 166 -20.46 10.71 -26.70
C ARG A 166 -19.63 11.44 -25.64
N ALA A 167 -19.58 10.91 -24.41
CA ALA A 167 -18.76 11.44 -23.32
C ALA A 167 -17.33 11.67 -23.79
N GLN A 168 -16.75 10.65 -24.41
CA GLN A 168 -15.40 10.67 -24.92
C GLN A 168 -15.26 11.76 -25.99
N ARG A 169 -16.13 11.78 -27.02
CA ARG A 169 -16.08 12.81 -28.07
C ARG A 169 -16.22 14.23 -27.53
N ASP A 170 -17.10 14.45 -26.56
CA ASP A 170 -17.33 15.78 -25.99
C ASP A 170 -16.17 16.19 -25.05
N SER A 171 -15.48 15.22 -24.44
CA SER A 171 -14.29 15.44 -23.62
C SER A 171 -13.04 15.74 -24.45
N TRP A 172 -13.00 15.28 -25.71
CA TRP A 172 -11.90 15.51 -26.65
C TRP A 172 -12.36 16.37 -27.83
N ALA A 173 -12.02 17.67 -27.83
CA ALA A 173 -12.40 18.59 -28.92
C ALA A 173 -11.96 18.11 -30.34
N ALA A 174 -10.98 17.20 -30.43
CA ALA A 174 -10.61 16.42 -31.61
C ALA A 174 -9.84 15.14 -31.21
N PRO A 175 -9.77 14.08 -32.05
CA PRO A 175 -8.88 12.94 -31.83
C PRO A 175 -7.44 13.39 -31.60
N LEU A 176 -6.74 12.78 -30.63
CA LEU A 176 -5.34 13.10 -30.36
C LEU A 176 -4.49 12.89 -31.62
N SER A 177 -3.84 13.96 -32.10
CA SER A 177 -2.84 13.84 -33.17
C SER A 177 -1.71 12.89 -32.76
N VAL A 178 -1.03 12.28 -33.74
CA VAL A 178 0.14 11.41 -33.48
C VAL A 178 1.18 12.12 -32.60
N ALA A 179 1.41 13.41 -32.84
CA ALA A 179 2.31 14.23 -32.03
C ALA A 179 1.80 14.42 -30.59
N ALA A 180 0.49 14.61 -30.40
CA ALA A 180 -0.11 14.72 -29.08
C ALA A 180 -0.06 13.39 -28.30
N ARG A 181 -0.26 12.25 -28.98
CA ARG A 181 -0.11 10.90 -28.39
C ARG A 181 1.33 10.62 -27.96
N GLN A 182 2.30 10.88 -28.84
CA GLN A 182 3.72 10.78 -28.51
C GLN A 182 4.08 11.69 -27.34
N ARG A 183 3.54 12.91 -27.33
CA ARG A 183 3.79 13.86 -26.25
C ARG A 183 3.18 13.43 -24.92
N ALA A 184 1.97 12.86 -24.92
CA ALA A 184 1.35 12.31 -23.73
C ALA A 184 2.22 11.17 -23.15
N MET A 185 2.69 10.25 -23.99
CA MET A 185 3.60 9.17 -23.57
C MET A 185 4.90 9.69 -22.93
N GLU A 186 5.49 10.76 -23.45
CA GLU A 186 6.66 11.41 -22.86
C GLU A 186 6.37 12.06 -21.48
N LEU A 187 5.12 12.42 -21.23
CA LEU A 187 4.65 13.10 -20.03
C LEU A 187 4.05 12.15 -18.98
N LEU A 188 3.86 10.87 -19.29
CA LEU A 188 3.30 9.88 -18.37
C LEU A 188 4.22 9.55 -17.18
N PRO A 189 5.51 9.19 -17.36
CA PRO A 189 6.38 8.79 -16.24
C PRO A 189 6.39 9.71 -15.01
N PRO A 190 6.32 11.06 -15.13
CA PRO A 190 6.23 11.92 -13.95
C PRO A 190 4.86 11.96 -13.24
N LEU A 191 3.79 11.45 -13.85
CA LEU A 191 2.48 11.29 -13.22
C LEU A 191 2.39 9.98 -12.40
N TYR A 192 3.20 8.98 -12.76
CA TYR A 192 3.26 7.68 -12.07
C TYR A 192 3.91 7.73 -10.66
N CYS A 193 4.79 8.70 -10.38
CA CYS A 193 5.70 8.60 -9.25
C CYS A 193 6.04 9.95 -8.59
N PRO A 194 5.88 10.08 -7.25
CA PRO A 194 6.37 11.23 -6.49
C PRO A 194 7.89 11.42 -6.66
N SER A 195 8.35 12.65 -6.87
CA SER A 195 9.75 12.90 -7.25
C SER A 195 10.75 12.79 -6.09
N PHE A 196 11.18 11.56 -5.78
CA PHE A 196 12.32 11.27 -4.86
C PHE A 196 13.70 11.32 -5.53
N ALA A 197 13.79 11.15 -6.85
CA ALA A 197 15.08 11.06 -7.56
C ALA A 197 15.83 12.40 -7.58
N ARG A 198 16.95 12.54 -6.84
CA ARG A 198 17.88 13.69 -6.97
C ARG A 198 18.40 13.76 -8.42
N GLY A 199 18.38 14.94 -9.06
CA GLY A 199 19.07 15.18 -10.35
C GLY A 199 18.23 15.64 -11.54
N ALA A 200 16.96 16.03 -11.37
CA ALA A 200 16.18 16.64 -12.45
C ALA A 200 15.85 18.10 -12.09
N HIS A 201 16.79 19.00 -12.32
CA HIS A 201 16.56 20.45 -12.22
C HIS A 201 16.70 21.06 -13.62
N GLY A 202 15.63 21.68 -14.14
CA GLY A 202 15.73 22.60 -15.27
C GLY A 202 14.57 22.64 -16.28
N ALA A 203 13.65 21.66 -16.28
CA ALA A 203 12.61 21.55 -17.32
C ALA A 203 11.16 21.73 -16.81
N ASP A 204 10.96 22.24 -15.59
CA ASP A 204 9.73 21.99 -14.82
C ASP A 204 8.56 22.94 -15.13
N ALA A 205 8.81 24.19 -15.53
CA ALA A 205 7.73 25.14 -15.86
C ALA A 205 7.08 24.86 -17.24
N ARG A 206 7.88 24.50 -18.26
CA ARG A 206 7.34 24.14 -19.58
C ARG A 206 6.56 22.83 -19.54
N ARG A 207 6.99 21.85 -18.75
CA ARG A 207 6.29 20.56 -18.60
C ARG A 207 4.95 20.72 -17.88
N SER A 208 4.86 21.61 -16.87
CA SER A 208 3.61 21.89 -16.16
C SER A 208 2.56 22.54 -17.08
N ALA A 209 2.94 23.57 -17.85
CA ALA A 209 2.06 24.18 -18.86
C ALA A 209 1.68 23.20 -20.00
N GLN A 210 2.50 22.19 -20.28
CA GLN A 210 2.21 21.15 -21.28
C GLN A 210 1.29 20.05 -20.76
N LEU A 211 1.34 19.74 -19.45
CA LEU A 211 0.36 18.87 -18.78
C LEU A 211 -1.01 19.55 -18.71
N GLU A 212 -1.06 20.86 -18.42
CA GLU A 212 -2.30 21.66 -18.47
C GLU A 212 -2.91 21.74 -19.89
N ALA A 213 -2.07 21.72 -20.93
CA ALA A 213 -2.52 21.75 -22.32
C ALA A 213 -3.23 20.47 -22.78
N LEU A 214 -3.12 19.36 -22.03
CA LEU A 214 -3.83 18.11 -22.36
C LEU A 214 -5.34 18.16 -22.07
N ARG A 215 -5.85 19.22 -21.41
CA ARG A 215 -7.27 19.63 -21.32
C ARG A 215 -8.32 18.49 -21.41
N LEU A 216 -8.15 17.44 -20.61
CA LEU A 216 -9.22 16.49 -20.37
C LEU A 216 -10.25 17.20 -19.48
N ASP A 217 -11.44 17.43 -20.03
CA ASP A 217 -12.60 17.87 -19.26
C ASP A 217 -13.08 16.68 -18.40
N LEU A 218 -12.38 16.43 -17.29
CA LEU A 218 -12.71 15.39 -16.31
C LEU A 218 -14.14 15.55 -15.77
N GLU A 219 -14.69 16.77 -15.78
CA GLU A 219 -16.09 17.04 -15.40
C GLU A 219 -17.05 16.49 -16.45
N SER A 220 -16.75 16.62 -17.74
CA SER A 220 -17.52 15.99 -18.83
C SER A 220 -17.41 14.47 -18.81
N LEU A 221 -16.21 13.92 -18.63
CA LEU A 221 -15.97 12.48 -18.55
C LEU A 221 -16.74 11.86 -17.36
N GLY A 222 -16.67 12.51 -16.19
CA GLY A 222 -17.42 12.13 -15.00
C GLY A 222 -18.93 12.22 -15.21
N ARG A 223 -19.46 13.36 -15.69
CA ARG A 223 -20.93 13.55 -15.88
C ARG A 223 -21.56 12.50 -16.79
N HIS A 224 -20.91 12.19 -17.91
CA HIS A 224 -21.47 11.26 -18.90
C HIS A 224 -21.17 9.79 -18.57
N GLY A 225 -20.03 9.49 -17.93
CA GLY A 225 -19.72 8.16 -17.41
C GLY A 225 -20.78 7.69 -16.41
N LEU A 226 -21.20 8.56 -15.49
CA LEU A 226 -22.21 8.24 -14.48
C LEU A 226 -23.61 7.96 -15.07
N GLY A 227 -23.99 8.66 -16.15
CA GLY A 227 -25.24 8.37 -16.86
C GLY A 227 -25.27 6.99 -17.52
N ALA A 228 -24.11 6.53 -18.01
CA ALA A 228 -23.97 5.20 -18.61
C ALA A 228 -24.04 4.07 -17.58
N LEU A 229 -23.49 4.27 -16.37
CA LEU A 229 -23.53 3.27 -15.29
C LEU A 229 -24.96 2.86 -14.91
N GLY A 230 -25.90 3.81 -14.88
CA GLY A 230 -27.32 3.50 -14.61
C GLY A 230 -27.98 2.63 -15.69
N LEU A 231 -27.55 2.75 -16.95
CA LEU A 231 -28.01 1.89 -18.04
C LEU A 231 -27.31 0.53 -18.02
N LEU A 232 -26.00 0.49 -17.75
CA LEU A 232 -25.21 -0.74 -17.58
C LEU A 232 -25.82 -1.63 -16.50
N ARG A 233 -26.12 -1.07 -15.32
CA ARG A 233 -26.76 -1.79 -14.24
C ARG A 233 -28.08 -2.44 -14.65
N ARG A 234 -28.91 -1.72 -15.42
CA ARG A 234 -30.19 -2.29 -15.90
C ARG A 234 -29.94 -3.38 -16.93
N ALA A 235 -28.97 -3.19 -17.83
CA ALA A 235 -28.58 -4.19 -18.81
C ALA A 235 -28.13 -5.49 -18.12
N ILE A 236 -27.25 -5.38 -17.12
CA ILE A 236 -26.78 -6.48 -16.27
C ILE A 236 -27.96 -7.24 -15.67
N GLY A 237 -28.90 -6.54 -15.01
CA GLY A 237 -30.07 -7.20 -14.42
C GLY A 237 -30.97 -7.93 -15.43
N GLU A 238 -31.05 -7.45 -16.67
CA GLU A 238 -31.76 -8.15 -17.74
C GLU A 238 -30.97 -9.39 -18.24
N PHE A 239 -29.63 -9.33 -18.33
CA PHE A 239 -28.81 -10.49 -18.68
C PHE A 239 -28.84 -11.58 -17.60
N GLN A 240 -28.72 -11.21 -16.31
CA GLN A 240 -28.87 -12.14 -15.18
C GLN A 240 -30.24 -12.83 -15.17
N ALA A 241 -31.30 -12.10 -15.58
CA ALA A 241 -32.65 -12.63 -15.66
C ALA A 241 -32.94 -13.46 -16.94
N ALA A 242 -32.00 -13.53 -17.89
CA ALA A 242 -32.19 -14.21 -19.16
C ALA A 242 -32.12 -15.74 -19.03
N LYS A 243 -33.01 -16.43 -19.75
CA LYS A 243 -33.07 -17.90 -19.78
C LYS A 243 -32.17 -18.47 -20.87
N ALA A 244 -31.68 -19.70 -20.69
CA ALA A 244 -30.88 -20.40 -21.70
C ALA A 244 -31.58 -20.53 -23.07
N SER A 245 -32.91 -20.62 -23.11
CA SER A 245 -33.69 -20.65 -24.36
C SER A 245 -33.67 -19.33 -25.14
N GLU A 246 -33.22 -18.25 -24.51
CA GLU A 246 -33.12 -16.92 -25.11
C GLU A 246 -31.75 -16.68 -25.76
N LEU A 247 -30.81 -17.62 -25.62
CA LEU A 247 -29.43 -17.56 -26.07
C LEU A 247 -29.23 -18.37 -27.37
N PRO A 248 -28.39 -17.88 -28.32
CA PRO A 248 -28.02 -18.63 -29.51
C PRO A 248 -27.07 -19.80 -29.17
N PRO A 249 -26.85 -20.75 -30.09
CA PRO A 249 -25.85 -21.80 -29.90
C PRO A 249 -24.40 -21.26 -29.97
N PRO A 250 -23.42 -21.93 -29.35
CA PRO A 250 -22.03 -21.48 -29.35
C PRO A 250 -21.38 -21.50 -30.74
N ILE A 251 -20.50 -20.54 -30.97
CA ILE A 251 -19.71 -20.34 -32.19
C ILE A 251 -18.21 -20.51 -31.92
N ARG A 252 -17.40 -20.56 -32.97
CA ARG A 252 -15.94 -20.66 -32.85
C ARG A 252 -15.26 -19.47 -33.49
N VAL A 253 -14.37 -18.83 -32.75
CA VAL A 253 -13.56 -17.71 -33.21
C VAL A 253 -12.10 -17.98 -32.83
N PRO A 254 -11.13 -17.87 -33.75
CA PRO A 254 -9.73 -18.06 -33.40
C PRO A 254 -9.32 -17.12 -32.26
N GLY A 255 -8.65 -17.65 -31.23
CA GLY A 255 -8.17 -16.93 -30.03
C GLY A 255 -9.23 -16.37 -29.09
N ILE A 256 -10.47 -16.86 -29.20
CA ILE A 256 -11.43 -16.94 -28.09
C ILE A 256 -11.88 -18.41 -28.03
N GLN A 257 -11.63 -19.08 -26.92
CA GLN A 257 -11.85 -20.54 -26.81
C GLN A 257 -12.94 -20.82 -25.79
N GLY A 258 -13.93 -21.66 -26.10
CA GLY A 258 -14.96 -22.04 -25.13
C GLY A 258 -16.39 -21.76 -25.59
N ASP A 259 -17.27 -21.44 -24.65
CA ASP A 259 -18.72 -21.28 -24.83
C ASP A 259 -19.11 -19.91 -25.42
N LEU A 260 -18.45 -19.48 -26.50
CA LEU A 260 -18.71 -18.17 -27.09
C LEU A 260 -20.05 -18.15 -27.85
N LEU A 261 -20.97 -17.23 -27.52
CA LEU A 261 -22.30 -17.14 -28.14
C LEU A 261 -22.38 -16.17 -29.31
N PHE A 262 -21.61 -15.08 -29.25
CA PHE A 262 -21.63 -14.04 -30.27
C PHE A 262 -20.26 -13.37 -30.38
N HIS A 263 -19.90 -13.01 -31.62
CA HIS A 263 -18.71 -12.22 -31.93
C HIS A 263 -18.97 -11.33 -33.12
N CYS A 264 -18.48 -10.10 -33.07
CA CYS A 264 -18.44 -9.23 -34.23
C CYS A 264 -17.28 -8.23 -34.14
N GLU A 265 -16.71 -7.90 -35.30
CA GLU A 265 -15.83 -6.75 -35.44
C GLU A 265 -16.65 -5.48 -35.72
N THR A 266 -16.36 -4.42 -34.98
CA THR A 266 -16.94 -3.08 -35.21
C THR A 266 -15.83 -2.04 -35.36
N PRO A 267 -16.13 -0.84 -35.89
CA PRO A 267 -15.16 0.26 -35.91
C PRO A 267 -14.67 0.69 -34.51
N LEU A 268 -15.38 0.31 -33.44
CA LEU A 268 -14.99 0.57 -32.05
C LEU A 268 -14.09 -0.54 -31.47
N GLY A 269 -14.02 -1.69 -32.13
CA GLY A 269 -13.29 -2.89 -31.72
C GLY A 269 -14.18 -4.13 -31.72
N GLU A 270 -13.58 -5.25 -31.32
CA GLU A 270 -14.24 -6.55 -31.25
C GLU A 270 -15.18 -6.63 -30.04
N ILE A 271 -16.37 -7.19 -30.27
CA ILE A 271 -17.36 -7.50 -29.22
C ILE A 271 -17.50 -9.01 -29.12
N ALA A 272 -17.55 -9.51 -27.89
CA ALA A 272 -17.80 -10.90 -27.58
C ALA A 272 -18.93 -11.03 -26.54
N ILE A 273 -19.78 -12.05 -26.69
CA ILE A 273 -20.72 -12.48 -25.65
C ILE A 273 -20.42 -13.94 -25.32
N GLY A 274 -19.98 -14.19 -24.09
CA GLY A 274 -19.74 -15.51 -23.52
C GLY A 274 -21.03 -16.21 -23.13
N GLY A 275 -20.89 -17.51 -22.89
CA GLY A 275 -21.99 -18.42 -22.61
C GLY A 275 -22.21 -18.60 -21.11
N ARG A 276 -22.67 -19.77 -20.70
CA ARG A 276 -22.76 -20.13 -19.27
C ARG A 276 -21.75 -21.22 -18.93
N GLY A 277 -20.70 -21.31 -19.72
CA GLY A 277 -19.64 -22.30 -19.59
C GLY A 277 -18.32 -21.67 -19.95
N HIS A 278 -17.25 -22.33 -19.53
CA HIS A 278 -15.89 -21.81 -19.62
C HIS A 278 -15.54 -21.22 -21.01
N THR A 279 -15.01 -20.00 -20.98
CA THR A 279 -14.53 -19.18 -22.08
C THR A 279 -13.19 -18.52 -21.73
N SER A 280 -12.23 -18.58 -22.64
CA SER A 280 -10.91 -17.96 -22.53
C SER A 280 -10.78 -16.85 -23.56
N TYR A 281 -10.61 -15.62 -23.08
CA TYR A 281 -10.44 -14.39 -23.82
C TYR A 281 -8.95 -14.01 -23.90
N GLU A 282 -8.26 -14.49 -24.94
CA GLU A 282 -6.80 -14.35 -25.11
C GLU A 282 -6.39 -13.17 -26.00
N ARG A 283 -7.18 -12.09 -25.98
CA ARG A 283 -6.92 -10.89 -26.78
C ARG A 283 -7.65 -9.67 -26.23
N GLU A 284 -7.26 -8.52 -26.73
CA GLU A 284 -7.84 -7.23 -26.37
C GLU A 284 -9.22 -7.03 -27.04
N LEU A 285 -10.26 -6.77 -26.24
CA LEU A 285 -11.65 -6.64 -26.69
C LEU A 285 -12.23 -5.27 -26.31
N PHE A 286 -13.15 -4.76 -27.14
CA PHE A 286 -13.88 -3.52 -26.85
C PHE A 286 -15.00 -3.77 -25.83
N LEU A 287 -15.73 -4.86 -25.99
CA LEU A 287 -16.79 -5.27 -25.06
C LEU A 287 -16.75 -6.79 -24.89
N VAL A 288 -16.77 -7.22 -23.64
CA VAL A 288 -17.08 -8.60 -23.23
C VAL A 288 -18.31 -8.57 -22.34
N VAL A 289 -19.26 -9.45 -22.63
CA VAL A 289 -20.35 -9.80 -21.72
C VAL A 289 -20.32 -11.30 -21.59
N ASP A 290 -19.76 -11.82 -20.51
CA ASP A 290 -19.89 -13.23 -20.18
C ASP A 290 -21.17 -13.44 -19.36
N LEU A 291 -21.84 -14.57 -19.55
CA LEU A 291 -23.07 -14.91 -18.83
C LEU A 291 -22.81 -15.98 -17.75
N GLY A 292 -21.57 -16.46 -17.67
CA GLY A 292 -20.95 -17.09 -16.52
C GLY A 292 -20.19 -18.38 -16.83
N GLY A 293 -19.68 -19.01 -15.78
CA GLY A 293 -18.80 -20.17 -15.84
C GLY A 293 -17.36 -19.78 -15.50
N ASP A 294 -16.51 -20.75 -15.17
CA ASP A 294 -15.14 -20.46 -14.76
C ASP A 294 -14.32 -20.00 -15.98
N ASP A 295 -14.08 -18.70 -16.11
CA ASP A 295 -13.57 -18.05 -17.30
C ASP A 295 -12.14 -17.51 -17.11
N ARG A 296 -11.52 -17.17 -18.25
CA ARG A 296 -10.16 -16.62 -18.26
C ARG A 296 -10.08 -15.37 -19.10
N TYR A 297 -9.66 -14.28 -18.47
CA TYR A 297 -9.45 -12.99 -19.10
C TYR A 297 -7.96 -12.67 -19.15
N CYS A 298 -7.41 -12.48 -20.34
CA CYS A 298 -5.98 -12.23 -20.54
C CYS A 298 -5.72 -10.88 -21.23
N GLU A 299 -4.44 -10.58 -21.48
CA GLU A 299 -3.99 -9.42 -22.26
C GLU A 299 -4.47 -8.09 -21.63
N ARG A 300 -5.25 -7.29 -22.36
CA ARG A 300 -5.77 -5.99 -21.92
C ARG A 300 -7.29 -5.93 -21.94
N VAL A 301 -7.96 -7.04 -21.64
CA VAL A 301 -9.42 -7.02 -21.45
C VAL A 301 -9.77 -5.97 -20.38
N ALA A 302 -10.82 -5.19 -20.64
CA ALA A 302 -11.24 -4.04 -19.82
C ALA A 302 -10.14 -2.96 -19.63
N GLY A 303 -9.09 -2.95 -20.45
CA GLY A 303 -8.04 -1.94 -20.49
C GLY A 303 -8.25 -0.95 -21.63
N ALA A 304 -8.39 0.34 -21.33
CA ALA A 304 -8.73 1.35 -22.33
C ALA A 304 -7.63 2.41 -22.51
N SER A 305 -7.32 2.74 -23.76
CA SER A 305 -6.43 3.86 -24.10
C SER A 305 -6.62 4.45 -25.48
N GLU A 306 -6.72 5.79 -25.52
CA GLU A 306 -6.68 6.57 -26.76
C GLU A 306 -5.34 6.48 -27.50
N LEU A 307 -4.26 6.14 -26.80
CA LEU A 307 -2.94 5.99 -27.43
C LEU A 307 -2.88 4.76 -28.34
N TRP A 308 -3.63 3.72 -27.94
CA TRP A 308 -3.80 2.48 -28.68
C TRP A 308 -5.12 2.46 -29.47
N GLN A 309 -5.73 3.64 -29.69
CA GLN A 309 -6.97 3.81 -30.46
C GLN A 309 -8.18 3.04 -29.91
N ARG A 310 -8.18 2.76 -28.60
CA ARG A 310 -9.28 2.10 -27.89
C ARG A 310 -9.72 2.94 -26.69
N PRO A 311 -10.51 4.00 -26.91
CA PRO A 311 -10.92 4.90 -25.84
C PRO A 311 -11.75 4.27 -24.72
N VAL A 312 -12.45 3.18 -25.02
CA VAL A 312 -13.35 2.50 -24.10
C VAL A 312 -13.10 1.01 -24.22
N SER A 313 -13.06 0.31 -23.09
CA SER A 313 -13.07 -1.16 -23.02
C SER A 313 -13.86 -1.57 -21.79
N ILE A 314 -14.78 -2.52 -21.97
CA ILE A 314 -15.68 -2.99 -20.91
C ILE A 314 -15.66 -4.51 -20.87
N ALA A 315 -15.54 -5.09 -19.68
CA ALA A 315 -15.88 -6.49 -19.42
C ALA A 315 -16.93 -6.56 -18.32
N ILE A 316 -17.91 -7.43 -18.53
CA ILE A 316 -18.97 -7.77 -17.59
C ILE A 316 -18.97 -9.29 -17.50
N ASP A 317 -18.54 -9.82 -16.37
CA ASP A 317 -18.81 -11.19 -15.96
C ASP A 317 -20.06 -11.22 -15.08
N LEU A 318 -20.82 -12.32 -15.11
CA LEU A 318 -22.05 -12.46 -14.34
C LEU A 318 -22.02 -13.51 -13.23
N ASP A 319 -21.12 -14.49 -13.28
CA ASP A 319 -21.11 -15.68 -12.42
C ASP A 319 -19.91 -16.59 -12.76
N GLY A 320 -19.24 -17.20 -11.79
CA GLY A 320 -18.17 -18.17 -12.07
C GLY A 320 -16.90 -17.88 -11.31
N ARG A 321 -16.00 -18.88 -11.25
CA ARG A 321 -14.69 -18.74 -10.63
C ARG A 321 -13.63 -18.39 -11.67
N ASP A 322 -13.26 -17.12 -11.71
CA ASP A 322 -12.58 -16.50 -12.82
C ASP A 322 -11.10 -16.19 -12.57
N CYS A 323 -10.38 -16.10 -13.68
CA CYS A 323 -8.98 -15.73 -13.68
C CYS A 323 -8.70 -14.56 -14.63
N TYR A 324 -8.50 -13.38 -14.06
CA TYR A 324 -8.05 -12.17 -14.71
C TYR A 324 -6.53 -12.07 -14.60
N TRP A 325 -5.82 -12.48 -15.66
CA TRP A 325 -4.37 -12.62 -15.60
C TRP A 325 -3.66 -11.96 -16.77
N THR A 326 -2.80 -10.99 -16.44
CA THR A 326 -1.81 -10.46 -17.37
C THR A 326 -0.55 -10.02 -16.62
N ASP A 327 0.62 -10.23 -17.23
CA ASP A 327 1.87 -9.61 -16.75
C ASP A 327 2.09 -8.23 -17.43
N ASP A 328 1.22 -7.85 -18.37
CA ASP A 328 1.26 -6.55 -19.05
C ASP A 328 0.59 -5.43 -18.23
N ALA A 329 0.71 -4.21 -18.76
CA ALA A 329 0.09 -3.02 -18.20
C ALA A 329 -1.25 -2.69 -18.87
N LEU A 330 -2.10 -1.91 -18.19
CA LEU A 330 -3.41 -1.46 -18.69
C LEU A 330 -4.38 -2.61 -18.95
N ALA A 331 -4.89 -3.21 -17.89
CA ALA A 331 -5.94 -4.21 -17.97
C ALA A 331 -6.88 -4.13 -16.76
N PHE A 332 -8.00 -4.84 -16.87
CA PHE A 332 -8.91 -5.14 -15.77
C PHE A 332 -9.45 -3.86 -15.11
N GLY A 333 -10.22 -3.11 -15.89
CA GLY A 333 -10.83 -1.86 -15.44
C GLY A 333 -9.89 -0.65 -15.47
N ALA A 334 -8.74 -0.73 -16.13
CA ALA A 334 -7.78 0.38 -16.18
C ALA A 334 -8.02 1.33 -17.36
N GLY A 335 -7.95 2.64 -17.10
CA GLY A 335 -8.14 3.70 -18.10
C GLY A 335 -6.93 4.62 -18.23
N LEU A 336 -6.33 4.67 -19.43
CA LEU A 336 -5.25 5.59 -19.80
C LEU A 336 -5.72 6.55 -20.88
N LEU A 337 -6.04 7.80 -20.55
CA LEU A 337 -6.67 8.73 -21.52
C LEU A 337 -8.00 8.14 -22.07
N GLY A 338 -8.63 7.22 -21.35
CA GLY A 338 -9.78 6.44 -21.78
C GLY A 338 -10.58 5.91 -20.58
N THR A 339 -11.58 5.09 -20.86
CA THR A 339 -12.51 4.52 -19.88
C THR A 339 -12.43 3.00 -19.90
N GLY A 340 -11.78 2.41 -18.89
CA GLY A 340 -11.73 0.96 -18.68
C GLY A 340 -12.68 0.58 -17.56
N LEU A 341 -13.56 -0.39 -17.80
CA LEU A 341 -14.55 -0.85 -16.81
C LEU A 341 -14.53 -2.38 -16.74
N LEU A 342 -14.39 -2.92 -15.53
CA LEU A 342 -14.57 -4.33 -15.24
C LEU A 342 -15.66 -4.47 -14.18
N PHE A 343 -16.64 -5.32 -14.46
CA PHE A 343 -17.65 -5.77 -13.50
C PHE A 343 -17.53 -7.27 -13.42
N ASP A 344 -17.03 -7.77 -12.30
CA ASP A 344 -17.25 -9.14 -11.88
C ASP A 344 -18.46 -9.15 -10.96
N LEU A 345 -19.37 -10.08 -11.20
CA LEU A 345 -20.63 -10.22 -10.45
C LEU A 345 -20.84 -11.65 -9.96
N GLY A 346 -19.83 -12.52 -10.13
CA GLY A 346 -19.71 -13.78 -9.42
C GLY A 346 -19.61 -13.56 -7.91
N LYS A 347 -19.74 -14.65 -7.17
CA LYS A 347 -19.51 -14.69 -5.71
C LYS A 347 -18.48 -15.75 -5.35
N ASP A 348 -17.70 -16.17 -6.34
CA ASP A 348 -16.73 -17.24 -6.23
C ASP A 348 -15.35 -16.66 -5.90
N ASP A 349 -14.35 -17.52 -5.63
CA ASP A 349 -13.01 -17.04 -5.26
C ASP A 349 -12.13 -16.81 -6.51
N ASP A 350 -11.87 -15.55 -6.82
CA ASP A 350 -11.29 -15.10 -8.08
C ASP A 350 -9.84 -14.64 -7.95
N ILE A 351 -9.17 -14.58 -9.11
CA ILE A 351 -7.77 -14.16 -9.20
C ILE A 351 -7.64 -12.97 -10.14
N TYR A 352 -7.20 -11.86 -9.57
CA TYR A 352 -6.93 -10.61 -10.26
C TYR A 352 -5.43 -10.29 -10.26
N ARG A 353 -4.77 -10.42 -11.41
CA ARG A 353 -3.34 -10.15 -11.52
C ARG A 353 -3.04 -9.28 -12.74
N CYS A 354 -2.52 -8.09 -12.48
CA CYS A 354 -2.03 -7.18 -13.51
C CYS A 354 -0.60 -6.72 -13.23
N GLY A 355 0.13 -6.36 -14.28
CA GLY A 355 1.36 -5.60 -14.19
C GLY A 355 1.13 -4.16 -13.70
N ASP A 356 1.66 -3.18 -14.42
CA ASP A 356 1.51 -1.76 -14.04
C ASP A 356 0.19 -1.17 -14.55
N LEU A 357 -0.33 -0.10 -13.95
CA LEU A 357 -1.54 0.57 -14.44
C LEU A 357 -2.70 -0.42 -14.65
N GLY A 358 -3.08 -1.16 -13.62
CA GLY A 358 -4.11 -2.20 -13.70
C GLY A 358 -5.15 -2.07 -12.61
N LEU A 359 -6.19 -2.90 -12.69
CA LEU A 359 -7.11 -3.14 -11.57
C LEU A 359 -7.77 -1.84 -11.09
N GLY A 360 -8.60 -1.26 -11.96
CA GLY A 360 -9.34 -0.03 -11.69
C GLY A 360 -8.53 1.27 -11.76
N ALA A 361 -7.25 1.24 -12.17
CA ALA A 361 -6.40 2.44 -12.18
C ALA A 361 -6.82 3.49 -13.25
N GLY A 362 -6.84 4.77 -12.85
CA GLY A 362 -7.26 5.89 -13.71
C GLY A 362 -6.13 6.89 -13.98
N MET A 363 -5.49 6.79 -15.14
CA MET A 363 -4.43 7.69 -15.58
C MET A 363 -4.93 8.61 -16.70
N LEU A 364 -5.20 9.88 -16.38
CA LEU A 364 -5.79 10.83 -17.33
C LEU A 364 -7.12 10.32 -17.93
N GLY A 365 -7.82 9.44 -17.21
CA GLY A 365 -9.01 8.73 -17.67
C GLY A 365 -9.83 8.19 -16.51
N LEU A 366 -10.76 7.29 -16.80
CA LEU A 366 -11.58 6.59 -15.81
C LEU A 366 -11.20 5.11 -15.79
N GLY A 367 -10.81 4.62 -14.61
CA GLY A 367 -10.69 3.20 -14.34
C GLY A 367 -11.69 2.78 -13.26
N LEU A 368 -12.36 1.64 -13.45
CA LEU A 368 -13.27 1.04 -12.49
C LEU A 368 -13.15 -0.48 -12.55
N LEU A 369 -12.93 -1.08 -11.38
CA LEU A 369 -13.14 -2.50 -11.12
C LEU A 369 -14.21 -2.61 -10.03
N PHE A 370 -15.23 -3.43 -10.27
CA PHE A 370 -16.21 -3.82 -9.28
C PHE A 370 -16.26 -5.33 -9.22
N ASP A 371 -16.24 -5.86 -8.00
CA ASP A 371 -16.41 -7.26 -7.64
C ASP A 371 -17.62 -7.39 -6.68
N ASP A 372 -18.46 -8.44 -6.81
CA ASP A 372 -19.67 -8.64 -5.99
C ASP A 372 -19.47 -9.63 -4.81
N GLY A 373 -18.20 -9.86 -4.45
CA GLY A 373 -17.68 -10.56 -3.28
C GLY A 373 -17.03 -11.90 -3.64
N GLY A 374 -16.26 -12.48 -2.72
CA GLY A 374 -15.47 -13.67 -3.02
C GLY A 374 -14.53 -14.02 -1.87
N ASN A 375 -13.41 -14.68 -2.16
CA ASN A 375 -12.24 -14.67 -1.26
C ASN A 375 -11.02 -14.51 -2.16
N ASP A 376 -10.78 -13.28 -2.54
CA ASP A 376 -10.15 -12.95 -3.80
C ASP A 376 -8.71 -12.55 -3.63
N ARG A 377 -8.01 -12.63 -4.76
CA ARG A 377 -6.58 -12.33 -4.79
C ARG A 377 -6.29 -11.26 -5.80
N TYR A 378 -6.05 -10.07 -5.28
CA TYR A 378 -5.68 -8.89 -6.02
C TYR A 378 -4.17 -8.67 -5.98
N PHE A 379 -3.52 -8.72 -7.14
CA PHE A 379 -2.10 -8.46 -7.30
C PHE A 379 -1.84 -7.43 -8.39
N GLY A 380 -1.26 -6.29 -8.00
CA GLY A 380 -0.79 -5.25 -8.91
C GLY A 380 0.71 -5.01 -8.79
N SER A 381 1.37 -4.66 -9.90
CA SER A 381 2.78 -4.26 -9.84
C SER A 381 2.94 -2.82 -9.30
N SER A 382 2.66 -1.83 -10.14
CA SER A 382 2.78 -0.42 -9.76
C SER A 382 1.69 0.42 -10.39
N PHE A 383 1.20 1.41 -9.65
CA PHE A 383 0.08 2.24 -10.11
C PHE A 383 -1.17 1.36 -10.38
N ALA A 384 -1.52 0.49 -9.45
CA ALA A 384 -2.61 -0.49 -9.58
C ALA A 384 -3.48 -0.53 -8.30
N LEU A 385 -4.61 -1.24 -8.32
CA LEU A 385 -5.62 -1.23 -7.24
C LEU A 385 -6.12 0.19 -6.94
N ALA A 386 -6.61 0.77 -8.03
CA ALA A 386 -7.23 2.08 -8.18
C ALA A 386 -6.34 3.32 -7.99
N ALA A 387 -5.05 3.28 -8.32
CA ALA A 387 -4.20 4.47 -8.21
C ALA A 387 -4.50 5.56 -9.26
N GLY A 388 -4.66 6.81 -8.83
CA GLY A 388 -5.10 7.94 -9.68
C GLY A 388 -4.09 9.09 -9.78
N SER A 389 -3.95 9.70 -10.96
CA SER A 389 -3.09 10.89 -11.15
C SER A 389 -3.58 11.76 -12.30
N PHE A 390 -4.59 12.59 -12.06
CA PHE A 390 -5.44 13.27 -13.05
C PHE A 390 -6.39 12.39 -13.86
N GLY A 391 -6.58 11.14 -13.45
CA GLY A 391 -7.81 10.39 -13.71
C GLY A 391 -8.52 10.02 -12.41
N PHE A 392 -9.61 9.27 -12.56
CA PHE A 392 -10.38 8.69 -11.47
C PHE A 392 -10.18 7.17 -11.49
N GLY A 393 -9.66 6.60 -10.41
CA GLY A 393 -9.55 5.16 -10.23
C GLY A 393 -10.48 4.69 -9.12
N VAL A 394 -11.22 3.61 -9.36
CA VAL A 394 -12.08 2.94 -8.38
C VAL A 394 -11.84 1.45 -8.41
N LEU A 395 -11.69 0.88 -7.22
CA LEU A 395 -11.86 -0.53 -6.96
C LEU A 395 -12.90 -0.64 -5.85
N ALA A 396 -13.88 -1.51 -6.02
CA ALA A 396 -14.88 -1.79 -5.02
C ALA A 396 -15.15 -3.28 -4.98
N ASP A 397 -14.89 -3.87 -3.81
CA ASP A 397 -15.25 -5.23 -3.45
C ASP A 397 -16.51 -5.20 -2.57
N ALA A 398 -17.34 -6.25 -2.64
CA ALA A 398 -18.59 -6.35 -1.88
C ALA A 398 -18.48 -7.28 -0.66
N GLY A 399 -17.32 -7.88 -0.41
CA GLY A 399 -16.91 -8.57 0.81
C GLY A 399 -16.34 -9.96 0.56
N GLY A 400 -15.54 -10.45 1.49
CA GLY A 400 -14.75 -11.66 1.31
C GLY A 400 -13.58 -11.69 2.26
N ASP A 401 -12.90 -12.82 2.45
CA ASP A 401 -11.58 -12.82 3.09
C ASP A 401 -10.51 -12.61 2.02
N ASP A 402 -10.26 -11.35 1.68
CA ASP A 402 -9.55 -10.92 0.49
C ASP A 402 -8.08 -10.57 0.73
N SER A 403 -7.30 -10.62 -0.35
CA SER A 403 -5.89 -10.30 -0.32
C SER A 403 -5.50 -9.29 -1.38
N TYR A 404 -5.08 -8.11 -0.91
CA TYR A 404 -4.61 -7.02 -1.73
C TYR A 404 -3.09 -6.90 -1.65
N GLU A 405 -2.41 -7.09 -2.78
CA GLU A 405 -0.96 -6.98 -2.85
C GLU A 405 -0.52 -5.99 -3.94
N VAL A 406 0.35 -5.05 -3.56
CA VAL A 406 0.99 -4.12 -4.50
C VAL A 406 2.45 -3.89 -4.17
N PHE A 407 3.30 -3.71 -5.20
CA PHE A 407 4.68 -3.30 -4.93
C PHE A 407 4.80 -1.82 -4.57
N ALA A 408 4.16 -0.94 -5.34
CA ALA A 408 4.17 0.50 -5.08
C ALA A 408 2.99 1.24 -5.74
N CYS A 409 2.62 2.42 -5.22
CA CYS A 409 1.59 3.29 -5.77
C CYS A 409 0.28 2.52 -6.00
N GLY A 410 -0.42 2.08 -4.96
CA GLY A 410 -1.67 1.33 -5.14
C GLY A 410 -2.58 1.30 -3.93
N GLN A 411 -3.56 0.42 -3.90
CA GLN A 411 -4.53 0.28 -2.79
C GLN A 411 -5.12 1.64 -2.39
N GLY A 412 -5.79 2.28 -3.35
CA GLY A 412 -6.38 3.62 -3.15
C GLY A 412 -5.37 4.78 -3.18
N PHE A 413 -4.18 4.63 -3.75
CA PHE A 413 -3.16 5.70 -3.82
C PHE A 413 -3.47 6.81 -4.84
N ALA A 414 -3.33 8.08 -4.46
CA ALA A 414 -3.48 9.20 -5.39
C ALA A 414 -2.20 10.06 -5.53
N ALA A 415 -1.68 10.18 -6.75
CA ALA A 415 -0.63 11.14 -7.08
C ALA A 415 -1.22 12.49 -7.53
N VAL A 416 -0.44 13.29 -8.27
CA VAL A 416 -0.77 14.67 -8.63
C VAL A 416 -2.19 14.76 -9.22
N ARG A 417 -3.05 15.55 -8.57
CA ARG A 417 -4.45 15.83 -8.95
C ARG A 417 -5.34 14.61 -9.26
N GLY A 418 -4.93 13.40 -8.89
CA GLY A 418 -5.73 12.19 -9.07
C GLY A 418 -6.77 11.99 -7.98
N ILE A 419 -7.75 11.14 -8.27
CA ILE A 419 -8.63 10.57 -7.25
C ILE A 419 -8.55 9.06 -7.35
N ALA A 420 -8.34 8.43 -6.20
CA ALA A 420 -8.20 7.00 -6.05
C ALA A 420 -9.07 6.55 -4.89
N VAL A 421 -9.91 5.56 -5.13
CA VAL A 421 -10.80 4.97 -4.13
C VAL A 421 -10.67 3.46 -4.18
N LEU A 422 -10.34 2.85 -3.05
CA LEU A 422 -10.52 1.43 -2.80
C LEU A 422 -11.59 1.30 -1.72
N LEU A 423 -12.63 0.52 -2.00
CA LEU A 423 -13.68 0.17 -1.07
C LEU A 423 -13.65 -1.34 -0.90
N ASP A 424 -13.54 -1.77 0.33
CA ASP A 424 -13.80 -3.13 0.75
C ASP A 424 -15.02 -3.13 1.68
N ALA A 425 -15.77 -4.23 1.69
CA ALA A 425 -16.91 -4.43 2.55
C ALA A 425 -16.52 -5.24 3.80
N ASP A 426 -17.29 -6.26 4.17
CA ASP A 426 -17.02 -7.05 5.39
C ASP A 426 -16.12 -8.25 5.00
N GLY A 427 -15.10 -8.58 5.81
CA GLY A 427 -14.06 -9.55 5.45
C GLY A 427 -12.86 -9.58 6.41
N ASP A 428 -12.21 -10.73 6.64
CA ASP A 428 -10.89 -10.76 7.33
C ASP A 428 -9.76 -10.53 6.28
N ASP A 429 -9.43 -9.28 6.00
CA ASP A 429 -8.66 -8.86 4.83
C ASP A 429 -7.16 -8.63 5.09
N SER A 430 -6.39 -8.71 4.00
CA SER A 430 -4.94 -8.48 4.04
C SER A 430 -4.48 -7.49 2.97
N TYR A 431 -4.04 -6.32 3.41
CA TYR A 431 -3.43 -5.27 2.59
C TYR A 431 -1.90 -5.26 2.72
N LEU A 432 -1.19 -5.68 1.66
CA LEU A 432 0.27 -5.75 1.64
C LEU A 432 0.92 -4.79 0.62
N GLY A 433 1.62 -3.77 1.11
CA GLY A 433 2.47 -2.86 0.34
C GLY A 433 3.97 -3.22 0.43
N ARG A 434 4.54 -3.82 -0.62
CA ARG A 434 5.91 -4.40 -0.55
C ARG A 434 7.07 -3.39 -0.64
N GLY A 435 6.86 -2.17 -1.13
CA GLY A 435 7.88 -1.11 -1.17
C GLY A 435 9.09 -1.36 -2.09
N ARG A 436 9.02 -2.33 -3.01
CA ARG A 436 10.08 -2.66 -3.99
C ARG A 436 9.52 -3.05 -5.36
N ALA A 437 9.22 -2.08 -6.22
CA ALA A 437 8.78 -2.35 -7.58
C ALA A 437 9.93 -2.58 -8.58
N ARG A 438 9.74 -3.52 -9.53
CA ARG A 438 10.41 -3.54 -10.85
C ARG A 438 9.32 -3.29 -11.92
N PRO A 439 8.94 -2.02 -12.17
CA PRO A 439 7.84 -1.70 -13.09
C PRO A 439 8.16 -2.08 -14.54
N ALA A 440 7.18 -2.68 -15.22
CA ALA A 440 7.23 -3.18 -16.60
C ALA A 440 7.42 -2.05 -17.64
N LEU A 441 6.98 -0.82 -17.34
CA LEU A 441 7.16 0.35 -18.23
C LEU A 441 8.55 1.04 -18.13
N GLY A 442 9.54 0.39 -17.49
CA GLY A 442 10.93 0.91 -17.43
C GLY A 442 11.14 2.07 -16.45
N LEU A 443 10.29 2.17 -15.43
CA LEU A 443 10.36 3.21 -14.39
C LEU A 443 11.44 2.90 -13.33
N PRO A 444 11.99 3.91 -12.63
CA PRO A 444 12.95 3.68 -11.55
C PRO A 444 12.30 2.97 -10.36
N SER A 445 13.01 2.03 -9.74
CA SER A 445 12.58 1.44 -8.47
C SER A 445 12.55 2.51 -7.37
N LEU A 446 11.57 2.43 -6.47
CA LEU A 446 11.51 3.22 -5.25
C LEU A 446 11.83 2.31 -4.05
N PRO A 447 13.12 2.13 -3.68
CA PRO A 447 13.44 1.32 -2.51
C PRO A 447 12.85 1.97 -1.26
N GLY A 448 11.91 1.27 -0.62
CA GLY A 448 11.39 1.61 0.70
C GLY A 448 10.29 2.65 0.76
N ALA A 449 9.56 2.89 -0.33
CA ALA A 449 8.35 3.71 -0.33
C ALA A 449 7.23 3.00 -1.09
N ALA A 450 6.20 2.56 -0.37
CA ALA A 450 5.09 1.79 -0.90
C ALA A 450 4.03 2.70 -1.54
N PHE A 451 3.69 3.86 -0.96
CA PHE A 451 2.62 4.71 -1.50
C PHE A 451 1.31 3.94 -1.68
N CYS A 452 0.75 3.43 -0.59
CA CYS A 452 -0.43 2.59 -0.66
C CYS A 452 -1.42 2.83 0.48
N GLN A 453 -2.50 2.05 0.54
CA GLN A 453 -3.47 2.05 1.64
C GLN A 453 -4.01 3.46 1.92
N GLY A 454 -4.60 4.10 0.90
CA GLY A 454 -5.16 5.44 1.02
C GLY A 454 -4.11 6.57 1.11
N ALA A 455 -2.85 6.31 0.77
CA ALA A 455 -1.82 7.35 0.75
C ALA A 455 -1.97 8.32 -0.45
N ALA A 456 -1.59 9.59 -0.26
CA ALA A 456 -1.65 10.59 -1.33
C ALA A 456 -0.39 11.45 -1.46
N SER A 457 -0.03 11.84 -2.67
CA SER A 457 1.19 12.61 -2.94
C SER A 457 1.05 13.66 -4.03
N GLY A 458 1.55 14.88 -3.76
CA GLY A 458 1.86 15.87 -4.79
C GLY A 458 3.32 15.86 -5.26
N ASP A 459 3.66 16.78 -6.17
CA ASP A 459 5.03 16.99 -6.65
C ASP A 459 5.55 18.38 -6.22
N GLN A 460 6.35 18.38 -5.15
CA GLN A 460 7.00 19.58 -4.61
C GLN A 460 7.95 20.25 -5.60
N ARG A 461 8.70 19.47 -6.38
CA ARG A 461 9.74 20.02 -7.25
C ARG A 461 9.13 20.80 -8.41
N ARG A 462 7.96 20.35 -8.86
CA ARG A 462 7.20 20.99 -9.95
C ARG A 462 6.15 21.97 -9.45
N GLY A 463 5.90 22.01 -8.15
CA GLY A 463 4.87 22.86 -7.54
C GLY A 463 3.45 22.37 -7.84
N ALA A 464 3.26 21.08 -8.12
CA ALA A 464 1.95 20.52 -8.47
C ALA A 464 1.26 19.95 -7.23
N ALA A 465 -0.01 20.31 -7.01
CA ALA A 465 -0.80 19.81 -5.89
C ALA A 465 -1.10 18.32 -6.04
N GLY A 466 -1.15 17.60 -4.92
CA GLY A 466 -1.47 16.17 -4.90
C GLY A 466 -2.94 15.86 -5.11
N GLY A 467 -3.25 14.58 -5.03
CA GLY A 467 -4.59 14.02 -5.20
C GLY A 467 -5.35 13.78 -3.90
N ILE A 468 -6.50 13.11 -4.04
CA ILE A 468 -7.33 12.62 -2.95
C ILE A 468 -7.34 11.09 -3.02
N ALA A 469 -6.90 10.45 -1.93
CA ALA A 469 -6.83 9.01 -1.79
C ALA A 469 -7.76 8.55 -0.66
N LEU A 470 -8.49 7.47 -0.89
CA LEU A 470 -9.32 6.80 0.11
C LEU A 470 -9.13 5.29 0.00
N LEU A 471 -8.77 4.67 1.12
CA LEU A 471 -9.07 3.27 1.40
C LEU A 471 -10.17 3.27 2.46
N TRP A 472 -11.25 2.56 2.19
CA TRP A 472 -12.31 2.31 3.15
C TRP A 472 -12.49 0.81 3.27
N ASP A 473 -12.33 0.30 4.46
CA ASP A 473 -12.59 -1.08 4.85
C ASP A 473 -13.84 -1.16 5.73
N GLY A 474 -14.57 -2.28 5.65
CA GLY A 474 -15.76 -2.53 6.45
C GLY A 474 -15.42 -3.21 7.77
N LYS A 475 -15.90 -4.44 7.95
CA LYS A 475 -15.76 -5.17 9.23
C LYS A 475 -14.94 -6.44 9.05
N GLY A 476 -14.00 -6.70 9.94
CA GLY A 476 -13.31 -7.98 10.09
C GLY A 476 -12.01 -7.83 10.86
N ASP A 477 -11.22 -8.89 11.01
CA ASP A 477 -9.91 -8.81 11.69
C ASP A 477 -8.78 -8.59 10.66
N ASP A 478 -8.50 -7.33 10.35
CA ASP A 478 -7.75 -6.90 9.18
C ASP A 478 -6.25 -6.70 9.41
N ARG A 479 -5.50 -6.78 8.30
CA ARG A 479 -4.05 -6.58 8.31
C ARG A 479 -3.59 -5.57 7.28
N TYR A 480 -3.06 -4.46 7.78
CA TYR A 480 -2.43 -3.42 6.98
C TYR A 480 -0.91 -3.45 7.19
N ALA A 481 -0.17 -3.92 6.19
CA ALA A 481 1.29 -3.99 6.27
C ALA A 481 1.97 -3.25 5.11
N ALA A 482 2.77 -2.23 5.40
CA ALA A 482 3.51 -1.49 4.36
C ALA A 482 4.80 -0.85 4.87
N GLU A 483 5.83 -0.76 4.02
CA GLU A 483 7.12 -0.20 4.45
C GLU A 483 7.03 1.30 4.77
N SER A 484 6.62 2.16 3.83
CA SER A 484 6.42 3.59 4.13
C SER A 484 5.49 4.31 3.15
N PHE A 485 4.94 5.45 3.59
CA PHE A 485 3.89 6.21 2.90
C PHE A 485 2.65 5.34 2.68
N ALA A 486 2.00 5.00 3.78
CA ALA A 486 0.86 4.11 3.77
C ALA A 486 -0.21 4.55 4.78
N GLN A 487 -1.33 3.83 4.84
CA GLN A 487 -2.34 3.94 5.89
C GLN A 487 -2.81 5.38 6.10
N GLY A 488 -3.36 5.99 5.04
CA GLY A 488 -3.89 7.35 5.06
C GLY A 488 -2.82 8.47 5.13
N CYS A 489 -1.54 8.15 4.93
CA CYS A 489 -0.47 9.16 4.92
C CYS A 489 -0.53 10.08 3.68
N ALA A 490 -0.27 11.38 3.88
CA ALA A 490 -0.32 12.35 2.80
C ALA A 490 0.95 13.21 2.71
N GLN A 491 1.37 13.55 1.49
CA GLN A 491 2.46 14.50 1.23
C GLN A 491 2.19 15.56 0.15
N TRP A 492 2.63 16.79 0.40
CA TRP A 492 2.60 17.92 -0.55
C TRP A 492 1.23 18.24 -1.15
N LEU A 493 0.43 19.06 -0.45
CA LEU A 493 -0.88 19.55 -0.92
C LEU A 493 -1.79 18.40 -1.40
N SER A 494 -1.85 17.32 -0.63
CA SER A 494 -2.67 16.13 -0.92
C SER A 494 -3.54 15.79 0.29
N LEU A 495 -4.54 14.93 0.06
CA LEU A 495 -5.40 14.36 1.09
C LEU A 495 -5.34 12.83 1.02
N GLY A 496 -4.86 12.20 2.09
CA GLY A 496 -4.85 10.74 2.25
C GLY A 496 -5.75 10.32 3.39
N LEU A 497 -6.54 9.26 3.18
CA LEU A 497 -7.54 8.76 4.11
C LEU A 497 -7.49 7.22 4.14
N LEU A 498 -7.40 6.65 5.33
CA LEU A 498 -7.75 5.25 5.60
C LEU A 498 -8.88 5.24 6.63
N ILE A 499 -9.90 4.43 6.39
CA ILE A 499 -11.00 4.22 7.32
C ILE A 499 -11.25 2.73 7.46
N ASP A 500 -11.42 2.31 8.70
CA ASP A 500 -11.78 0.97 9.11
C ASP A 500 -13.05 1.06 9.98
N GLU A 501 -14.05 0.19 9.79
CA GLU A 501 -15.31 0.30 10.53
C GLU A 501 -15.37 -0.52 11.82
N SER A 502 -14.82 -1.73 11.83
CA SER A 502 -14.70 -2.50 13.06
C SER A 502 -13.88 -3.77 12.91
N GLY A 503 -13.04 -4.09 13.89
CA GLY A 503 -12.18 -5.27 13.81
C GLY A 503 -11.28 -5.46 15.01
N HIS A 504 -10.42 -6.47 15.01
CA HIS A 504 -9.22 -6.48 15.85
C HIS A 504 -7.98 -6.36 14.96
N ASP A 505 -7.68 -5.13 14.59
CA ASP A 505 -6.88 -4.86 13.40
C ASP A 505 -5.39 -4.69 13.69
N ARG A 506 -4.59 -4.87 12.64
CA ARG A 506 -3.14 -4.71 12.72
C ARG A 506 -2.63 -3.73 11.69
N TYR A 507 -2.14 -2.60 12.19
CA TYR A 507 -1.50 -1.56 11.39
C TYR A 507 0.01 -1.59 11.58
N GLU A 508 0.73 -2.17 10.62
CA GLU A 508 2.18 -2.29 10.68
C GLU A 508 2.86 -1.44 9.61
N SER A 509 3.67 -0.47 10.04
CA SER A 509 4.51 0.28 9.12
C SER A 509 5.89 0.63 9.67
N ARG A 510 6.85 0.81 8.76
CA ARG A 510 8.19 1.25 9.17
C ARG A 510 8.22 2.74 9.46
N GLN A 511 7.61 3.59 8.62
CA GLN A 511 7.63 5.06 8.75
C GLN A 511 6.59 5.74 7.84
N ARG A 512 6.20 6.98 8.15
CA ARG A 512 5.26 7.82 7.36
C ARG A 512 3.97 7.07 7.06
N ALA A 513 3.20 6.80 8.11
CA ALA A 513 1.99 5.99 8.03
C ALA A 513 0.94 6.42 9.06
N GLN A 514 -0.19 5.70 9.12
CA GLN A 514 -1.22 5.80 10.16
C GLN A 514 -1.71 7.24 10.36
N GLY A 515 -2.22 7.83 9.27
CA GLY A 515 -2.77 9.18 9.28
C GLY A 515 -1.74 10.32 9.35
N ALA A 516 -0.46 10.04 9.11
CA ALA A 516 0.57 11.07 9.13
C ALA A 516 0.43 12.12 8.01
N GLY A 517 0.53 13.40 8.40
CA GLY A 517 0.62 14.53 7.49
C GLY A 517 2.05 15.00 7.29
N PHE A 518 2.49 15.14 6.03
CA PHE A 518 3.84 15.57 5.70
C PHE A 518 3.87 16.70 4.66
N ARG A 519 4.60 17.79 4.93
CA ARG A 519 4.81 18.92 4.00
C ARG A 519 3.51 19.48 3.41
N LEU A 520 2.77 20.28 4.17
CA LEU A 520 1.52 20.93 3.73
C LEU A 520 0.37 19.97 3.37
N ALA A 521 0.45 18.68 3.67
CA ALA A 521 -0.63 17.75 3.36
C ALA A 521 -1.53 17.45 4.56
N SER A 522 -2.64 16.76 4.30
CA SER A 522 -3.56 16.28 5.33
C SER A 522 -3.67 14.77 5.25
N GLY A 523 -3.17 14.06 6.26
CA GLY A 523 -3.33 12.62 6.41
C GLY A 523 -4.34 12.29 7.51
N MET A 524 -5.08 11.20 7.33
CA MET A 524 -6.05 10.70 8.32
C MET A 524 -6.09 9.17 8.31
N LEU A 525 -6.07 8.58 9.50
CA LEU A 525 -6.56 7.25 9.78
C LEU A 525 -7.74 7.40 10.74
N TRP A 526 -8.85 6.73 10.43
CA TRP A 526 -10.00 6.66 11.31
C TRP A 526 -10.41 5.20 11.50
N ASP A 527 -10.21 4.71 12.71
CA ASP A 527 -10.73 3.45 13.20
C ASP A 527 -11.97 3.69 14.07
N LEU A 528 -13.02 2.89 13.87
CA LEU A 528 -14.31 3.12 14.50
C LEU A 528 -14.59 2.21 15.69
N ALA A 529 -14.02 1.01 15.75
CA ALA A 529 -14.31 0.06 16.81
C ALA A 529 -13.35 -1.12 16.76
N GLY A 530 -12.85 -1.59 17.90
CA GLY A 530 -11.96 -2.73 17.84
C GLY A 530 -11.07 -2.93 19.03
N GLY A 531 -9.89 -3.46 18.79
CA GLY A 531 -8.90 -3.70 19.84
C GLY A 531 -7.59 -3.97 19.13
N ASP A 532 -6.97 -2.89 18.71
CA ASP A 532 -6.10 -2.87 17.56
C ASP A 532 -4.66 -2.69 17.96
N HIS A 533 -3.79 -3.04 17.03
CA HIS A 533 -2.36 -2.93 17.20
C HIS A 533 -1.76 -1.99 16.15
N TYR A 534 -1.39 -0.80 16.60
CA TYR A 534 -0.68 0.19 15.80
C TYR A 534 0.82 0.12 16.04
N VAL A 535 1.56 -0.38 15.06
CA VAL A 535 3.03 -0.52 15.13
C VAL A 535 3.71 0.40 14.12
N LEU A 536 4.47 1.37 14.62
CA LEU A 536 5.35 2.22 13.84
C LEU A 536 6.81 2.04 14.27
N ALA A 537 7.63 1.45 13.39
CA ALA A 537 9.00 1.10 13.76
C ALA A 537 9.97 2.30 13.90
N GLN A 538 9.76 3.38 13.14
CA GLN A 538 10.59 4.59 13.14
C GLN A 538 9.91 5.77 12.41
N GLY A 539 10.41 7.00 12.60
CA GLY A 539 10.01 8.16 11.79
C GLY A 539 8.67 8.80 12.18
N LEU A 540 7.84 9.12 11.19
CA LEU A 540 6.60 9.90 11.34
C LEU A 540 5.38 8.97 11.29
N GLY A 541 4.44 9.01 12.23
CA GLY A 541 3.22 8.18 12.14
C GLY A 541 2.19 8.46 13.21
N GLN A 542 1.11 7.67 13.25
CA GLN A 542 0.07 7.72 14.30
C GLN A 542 -0.46 9.15 14.52
N GLY A 543 -1.01 9.74 13.46
CA GLY A 543 -1.60 11.08 13.49
C GLY A 543 -0.59 12.22 13.58
N ALA A 544 0.70 11.97 13.38
CA ALA A 544 1.71 13.01 13.50
C ALA A 544 1.71 14.00 12.32
N GLY A 545 1.98 15.28 12.61
CA GLY A 545 2.03 16.37 11.64
C GLY A 545 3.41 16.99 11.48
N TYR A 546 3.91 17.15 10.25
CA TYR A 546 5.24 17.72 10.01
C TYR A 546 5.31 18.70 8.82
N ASP A 547 5.98 19.84 9.01
CA ASP A 547 6.23 20.87 7.97
C ASP A 547 4.91 21.47 7.44
N LEU A 548 4.17 22.15 8.32
CA LEU A 548 2.86 22.77 8.05
C LEU A 548 1.77 21.78 7.59
N ALA A 549 1.95 20.50 7.87
CA ALA A 549 0.98 19.47 7.54
C ALA A 549 0.08 19.13 8.75
N PHE A 550 -1.08 18.55 8.44
CA PHE A 550 -2.03 18.01 9.40
C PHE A 550 -2.00 16.49 9.39
N GLY A 551 -1.77 15.88 10.55
CA GLY A 551 -1.97 14.45 10.77
C GLY A 551 -3.10 14.21 11.76
N LEU A 552 -3.88 13.16 11.52
CA LEU A 552 -4.96 12.72 12.40
C LEU A 552 -4.99 11.19 12.47
N LEU A 553 -4.97 10.66 13.68
CA LEU A 553 -5.46 9.32 13.99
C LEU A 553 -6.66 9.51 14.91
N LEU A 554 -7.78 8.91 14.53
CA LEU A 554 -9.00 8.88 15.31
C LEU A 554 -9.36 7.42 15.55
N GLU A 555 -9.47 7.03 16.80
CA GLU A 555 -9.99 5.74 17.27
C GLU A 555 -11.20 6.09 18.14
N GLN A 556 -12.28 5.31 18.04
CA GLN A 556 -13.54 5.64 18.69
C GLN A 556 -13.92 4.70 19.85
N GLU A 557 -13.69 3.39 19.74
CA GLU A 557 -14.05 2.41 20.78
C GLU A 557 -13.11 1.20 20.71
N GLY A 558 -12.30 0.94 21.73
CA GLY A 558 -11.49 -0.27 21.72
C GLY A 558 -10.62 -0.48 22.93
N ASN A 559 -9.73 -1.47 22.92
CA ASN A 559 -8.64 -1.56 23.89
C ASN A 559 -7.35 -1.70 23.10
N ASP A 560 -6.70 -0.58 22.84
CA ASP A 560 -5.76 -0.41 21.74
C ASP A 560 -4.31 -0.35 22.20
N GLN A 561 -3.41 -0.77 21.31
CA GLN A 561 -1.97 -0.70 21.56
C GLN A 561 -1.27 0.14 20.51
N TYR A 562 -0.77 1.29 20.95
CA TYR A 562 0.01 2.21 20.16
C TYR A 562 1.50 2.03 20.48
N LEU A 563 2.21 1.35 19.59
CA LEU A 563 3.66 1.20 19.62
C LEU A 563 4.31 2.17 18.62
N GLY A 564 4.72 3.33 19.10
CA GLY A 564 5.28 4.42 18.31
C GLY A 564 6.80 4.57 18.43
N ALA A 565 7.42 5.12 17.40
CA ALA A 565 8.81 5.57 17.43
C ALA A 565 8.96 6.99 16.87
N ASP A 566 10.01 7.69 17.30
CA ASP A 566 10.41 9.04 16.87
C ASP A 566 9.33 10.15 16.94
N LEU A 567 8.60 10.43 15.85
CA LEU A 567 7.58 11.47 15.71
C LEU A 567 6.19 10.83 15.52
N SER A 568 5.57 10.44 16.62
CA SER A 568 4.32 9.64 16.61
C SER A 568 3.39 9.94 17.76
N GLN A 569 2.19 9.36 17.72
CA GLN A 569 1.13 9.46 18.73
C GLN A 569 0.68 10.92 18.90
N GLY A 570 0.21 11.51 17.81
CA GLY A 570 -0.25 12.90 17.76
C GLY A 570 0.85 13.95 17.87
N ALA A 571 2.13 13.55 17.82
CA ALA A 571 3.25 14.48 17.89
C ALA A 571 3.38 15.37 16.64
N ALA A 572 4.05 16.51 16.78
CA ALA A 572 4.21 17.44 15.68
C ALA A 572 5.56 18.16 15.64
N GLY A 573 6.03 18.42 14.43
CA GLY A 573 7.29 19.12 14.17
C GLY A 573 7.18 20.11 13.02
N ALA A 574 8.11 21.06 12.97
CA ALA A 574 8.20 22.03 11.88
C ALA A 574 6.87 22.76 11.55
N ASN A 575 6.15 23.23 12.57
CA ASN A 575 4.85 23.91 12.44
C ASN A 575 3.71 23.00 11.96
N GLY A 576 3.87 21.68 12.10
CA GLY A 576 2.79 20.74 11.88
C GLY A 576 1.72 20.81 12.97
N LEU A 577 0.57 20.23 12.66
CA LEU A 577 -0.49 19.90 13.60
C LEU A 577 -0.66 18.38 13.61
N GLY A 578 -0.33 17.75 14.73
CA GLY A 578 -0.56 16.32 14.94
C GLY A 578 -1.66 16.11 15.97
N LEU A 579 -2.56 15.16 15.70
CA LEU A 579 -3.65 14.79 16.59
C LEU A 579 -3.79 13.26 16.62
N LEU A 580 -3.77 12.71 17.83
CA LEU A 580 -4.33 11.38 18.12
C LEU A 580 -5.51 11.61 19.06
N LEU A 581 -6.69 11.18 18.65
CA LEU A 581 -7.93 11.31 19.40
C LEU A 581 -8.47 9.91 19.67
N GLU A 582 -8.61 9.61 20.94
CA GLU A 582 -9.11 8.35 21.48
C GLU A 582 -10.38 8.63 22.29
N PHE A 583 -11.47 7.93 22.01
CA PHE A 583 -12.77 8.25 22.63
C PHE A 583 -13.11 7.34 23.82
N ALA A 584 -12.77 6.06 23.78
CA ALA A 584 -13.10 5.10 24.82
C ALA A 584 -12.26 3.83 24.73
N GLY A 585 -11.61 3.44 25.83
CA GLY A 585 -10.84 2.20 25.87
C GLY A 585 -9.92 2.09 27.07
N ASP A 586 -9.41 0.90 27.38
CA ASP A 586 -8.27 0.74 28.31
C ASP A 586 -7.00 0.52 27.49
N ASP A 587 -6.28 1.60 27.18
CA ASP A 587 -5.28 1.61 26.10
C ASP A 587 -3.83 1.65 26.59
N LEU A 588 -2.93 1.25 25.68
CA LEU A 588 -1.48 1.28 25.87
C LEU A 588 -0.79 2.18 24.86
N TYR A 589 -0.12 3.20 25.37
CA TYR A 589 0.75 4.10 24.59
C TYR A 589 2.22 3.89 24.95
N ALA A 590 2.94 3.16 24.10
CA ALA A 590 4.38 2.94 24.26
C ALA A 590 5.17 3.64 23.15
N GLY A 591 6.22 4.37 23.55
CA GLY A 591 7.07 5.12 22.63
C GLY A 591 8.56 4.80 22.83
N VAL A 592 9.30 4.57 21.75
CA VAL A 592 10.77 4.43 21.77
C VAL A 592 11.42 5.52 20.93
N ALA A 593 12.26 6.33 21.56
CA ALA A 593 13.06 7.34 20.89
C ALA A 593 14.37 6.74 20.38
N GLN A 594 14.61 6.76 19.07
CA GLN A 594 15.91 6.32 18.52
C GLN A 594 16.99 7.40 18.73
N PRO A 595 18.23 7.03 19.11
CA PRO A 595 19.32 7.98 19.25
C PRO A 595 19.59 8.77 17.96
N GLY A 596 19.46 10.10 18.00
CA GLY A 596 19.75 11.00 16.88
C GLY A 596 18.57 11.32 15.94
N ALA A 597 17.36 10.81 16.21
CA ALA A 597 16.14 11.23 15.53
C ALA A 597 15.60 12.56 16.08
N LEU A 598 14.71 13.23 15.32
CA LEU A 598 13.96 14.40 15.81
C LEU A 598 12.84 13.85 16.72
N VAL A 599 13.14 13.70 18.02
CA VAL A 599 12.29 12.97 18.97
C VAL A 599 11.14 13.85 19.46
N ALA A 600 9.91 13.45 19.16
CA ALA A 600 8.71 13.96 19.82
C ALA A 600 7.64 12.86 19.79
N LEU A 601 7.37 12.27 20.96
CA LEU A 601 6.38 11.21 21.14
C LEU A 601 5.22 11.75 21.96
N GLN A 602 4.07 11.08 21.89
CA GLN A 602 2.93 11.31 22.81
C GLN A 602 2.55 12.79 22.91
N GLY A 603 2.02 13.34 21.82
CA GLY A 603 1.55 14.72 21.80
C GLY A 603 2.63 15.79 22.01
N ALA A 604 3.91 15.46 21.85
CA ALA A 604 4.99 16.44 21.97
C ALA A 604 5.10 17.35 20.74
N ALA A 605 5.24 18.65 20.97
CA ALA A 605 5.45 19.65 19.93
C ALA A 605 6.91 20.10 19.87
N ALA A 606 7.57 19.90 18.73
CA ALA A 606 8.91 20.43 18.46
C ALA A 606 8.83 21.79 17.77
N ALA A 607 9.45 22.82 18.37
CA ALA A 607 9.57 24.15 17.76
C ALA A 607 10.66 24.15 16.68
N SER A 608 10.43 24.89 15.60
CA SER A 608 11.45 25.07 14.56
C SER A 608 11.27 26.41 13.84
N ARG A 609 12.36 27.00 13.35
CA ARG A 609 12.34 28.22 12.52
C ARG A 609 11.62 29.42 13.17
N GLY A 610 11.61 29.51 14.50
CA GLY A 610 11.00 30.62 15.26
C GLY A 610 9.48 30.54 15.44
N TYR A 611 8.87 29.40 15.11
CA TYR A 611 7.45 29.12 15.29
C TYR A 611 7.29 27.73 15.97
N SER A 612 6.21 27.55 16.74
CA SER A 612 5.93 26.30 17.46
C SER A 612 4.90 25.45 16.69
N SER A 613 5.04 24.12 16.79
CA SER A 613 4.06 23.13 16.30
C SER A 613 2.93 22.96 17.33
N ILE A 614 1.81 22.34 16.95
CA ILE A 614 0.77 21.91 17.90
C ILE A 614 0.63 20.40 17.82
N ALA A 615 0.63 19.75 18.97
CA ALA A 615 0.55 18.31 19.08
C ALA A 615 -0.43 17.95 20.19
N MET A 616 -1.32 16.99 19.95
CA MET A 616 -2.24 16.50 20.97
C MET A 616 -2.37 14.99 20.92
N LEU A 617 -2.31 14.39 22.10
CA LEU A 617 -2.81 13.05 22.37
C LEU A 617 -3.95 13.24 23.38
N LEU A 618 -5.19 13.01 22.94
CA LEU A 618 -6.37 13.16 23.78
C LEU A 618 -7.00 11.79 23.93
N ASP A 619 -6.93 11.23 25.13
CA ASP A 619 -7.78 10.14 25.56
C ASP A 619 -8.93 10.73 26.39
N LEU A 620 -10.16 10.37 26.02
CA LEU A 620 -11.38 10.94 26.57
C LEU A 620 -12.05 10.06 27.62
N ALA A 621 -11.73 8.76 27.70
CA ALA A 621 -12.30 7.81 28.66
C ALA A 621 -11.53 6.47 28.67
N GLY A 622 -11.16 5.99 29.86
CA GLY A 622 -10.35 4.77 29.96
C GLY A 622 -9.56 4.67 31.26
N GLU A 623 -8.97 3.50 31.55
CA GLU A 623 -7.83 3.36 32.46
C GLU A 623 -6.52 3.05 31.70
N ASP A 624 -5.76 4.10 31.36
CA ASP A 624 -4.69 4.00 30.35
C ASP A 624 -3.25 3.90 30.88
N THR A 625 -2.40 3.28 30.07
CA THR A 625 -0.97 3.15 30.33
C THR A 625 -0.12 3.95 29.33
N LEU A 626 0.60 4.97 29.83
CA LEU A 626 1.53 5.78 29.04
C LEU A 626 2.99 5.56 29.44
N SER A 627 3.85 5.30 28.46
CA SER A 627 5.29 5.07 28.67
C SER A 627 6.09 6.28 29.18
N ALA A 628 5.69 7.52 28.84
CA ALA A 628 6.29 8.72 29.42
C ALA A 628 5.24 9.48 30.26
N ARG A 629 5.30 9.33 31.59
CA ARG A 629 4.44 10.08 32.54
C ARG A 629 5.15 11.32 33.10
N GLY A 630 4.37 12.34 33.46
CA GLY A 630 4.77 13.46 34.30
C GLY A 630 4.15 13.34 35.70
N GLU A 631 4.70 14.03 36.69
CA GLU A 631 4.18 14.00 38.07
C GLU A 631 2.89 14.85 38.19
N GLY A 632 1.73 14.19 38.39
CA GLY A 632 0.60 14.74 39.15
C GLY A 632 -0.43 15.64 38.45
N GLY A 633 -1.15 15.16 37.42
CA GLY A 633 -2.37 15.82 36.92
C GLY A 633 -3.12 15.03 35.83
N GLU A 634 -4.41 15.32 35.64
CA GLU A 634 -5.27 14.80 34.54
C GLU A 634 -4.71 15.12 33.14
N TYR A 635 -3.78 16.07 33.01
CA TYR A 635 -3.16 16.43 31.75
C TYR A 635 -1.68 16.73 31.91
N LEU A 636 -0.90 16.53 30.84
CA LEU A 636 0.53 16.75 30.76
C LEU A 636 0.88 17.62 29.56
N LEU A 637 1.55 18.75 29.81
CA LEU A 637 2.10 19.59 28.74
C LEU A 637 3.47 19.06 28.30
N ARG A 638 3.65 18.87 26.99
CA ARG A 638 4.87 18.33 26.38
C ARG A 638 5.50 19.34 25.40
N GLY A 639 6.61 19.94 25.80
CA GLY A 639 7.23 21.05 25.04
C GLY A 639 6.47 22.36 25.25
N GLU A 640 6.58 23.31 24.30
CA GLU A 640 5.89 24.61 24.45
C GLU A 640 4.38 24.52 24.23
N ARG A 641 3.90 23.58 23.39
CA ARG A 641 2.51 23.54 22.87
C ARG A 641 1.99 22.12 22.57
N GLY A 642 2.53 21.13 23.27
CA GLY A 642 2.03 19.76 23.23
C GLY A 642 1.10 19.49 24.41
N LEU A 643 0.00 18.78 24.18
CA LEU A 643 -0.95 18.37 25.22
C LEU A 643 -1.14 16.85 25.18
N VAL A 644 -1.01 16.23 26.35
CA VAL A 644 -1.52 14.89 26.61
C VAL A 644 -2.63 15.04 27.64
N TRP A 645 -3.81 14.50 27.38
CA TRP A 645 -4.93 14.50 28.33
C TRP A 645 -5.45 13.06 28.47
N ASP A 646 -5.58 12.62 29.72
CA ASP A 646 -6.18 11.35 30.16
C ASP A 646 -7.24 11.70 31.23
N ARG A 647 -8.50 11.32 30.99
CA ARG A 647 -9.63 11.71 31.85
C ARG A 647 -9.90 10.72 33.00
N GLY A 648 -9.16 9.61 33.09
CA GLY A 648 -9.30 8.56 34.11
C GLY A 648 -8.40 8.71 35.34
N TYR A 649 -7.58 9.77 35.43
CA TYR A 649 -6.50 9.86 36.43
C TYR A 649 -6.93 9.88 37.92
N LEU A 650 -6.45 8.90 38.70
CA LEU A 650 -6.37 8.96 40.17
C LEU A 650 -4.92 9.27 40.61
N PRO A 651 -4.69 10.18 41.59
CA PRO A 651 -3.35 10.56 42.03
C PRO A 651 -2.63 9.41 42.78
N PRO A 652 -1.29 9.43 42.89
CA PRO A 652 -0.55 8.41 43.62
C PRO A 652 -0.88 8.54 45.12
N LEU A 653 -1.19 7.43 45.78
CA LEU A 653 -1.33 7.41 47.24
C LEU A 653 0.04 7.66 47.90
N GLU A 654 0.31 8.91 48.27
CA GLU A 654 1.35 9.25 49.24
C GLU A 654 0.83 8.97 50.66
N HIS A 655 1.51 8.06 51.35
CA HIS A 655 1.36 7.71 52.77
C HIS A 655 0.08 6.97 53.18
N ALA A 656 0.02 5.68 52.85
CA ALA A 656 -0.65 4.71 53.71
C ALA A 656 0.31 4.21 54.81
N PRO A 657 -0.14 4.08 56.07
CA PRO A 657 0.70 3.74 57.21
C PRO A 657 1.17 2.28 57.16
N LYS A 658 2.35 2.02 57.73
CA LYS A 658 2.76 0.65 58.08
C LYS A 658 1.72 0.05 59.04
N ALA A 659 0.98 -0.96 58.58
CA ALA A 659 0.14 -1.81 59.42
C ALA A 659 0.38 -3.29 59.08
N GLU A 660 0.28 -4.09 60.13
CA GLU A 660 0.81 -5.44 60.35
C GLU A 660 0.19 -6.54 59.46
N PRO A 661 0.88 -7.70 59.33
CA PRO A 661 0.45 -8.78 58.45
C PRO A 661 -0.70 -9.59 59.08
N ALA A 662 -1.92 -9.41 58.57
CA ALA A 662 -3.02 -10.40 58.52
C ALA A 662 -4.23 -9.71 57.87
N SER A 663 -5.03 -10.26 56.97
CA SER A 663 -5.27 -11.63 56.49
C SER A 663 -5.96 -11.51 55.10
N SER A 664 -5.72 -12.47 54.20
CA SER A 664 -6.21 -12.44 52.81
C SER A 664 -7.74 -12.35 52.67
N PRO A 665 -8.26 -11.43 51.84
CA PRO A 665 -9.53 -11.59 51.14
C PRO A 665 -9.31 -12.13 49.72
N ALA A 666 -10.38 -12.70 49.17
CA ALA A 666 -10.37 -13.69 48.09
C ALA A 666 -9.83 -13.20 46.74
N LYS A 667 -9.05 -14.09 46.12
CA LYS A 667 -8.49 -14.05 44.77
C LYS A 667 -9.60 -13.83 43.72
N LEU A 668 -9.47 -12.81 42.87
CA LEU A 668 -9.82 -12.99 41.46
C LEU A 668 -8.99 -14.18 40.95
N PRO A 669 -9.56 -15.10 40.16
CA PRO A 669 -8.84 -16.28 39.73
C PRO A 669 -7.55 -15.83 39.06
N LEU A 670 -6.44 -16.28 39.65
CA LEU A 670 -5.11 -16.17 39.09
C LEU A 670 -5.15 -16.69 37.65
N PRO A 671 -4.19 -16.29 36.77
CA PRO A 671 -3.88 -17.14 35.64
C PRO A 671 -3.79 -18.56 36.19
N GLU A 672 -4.50 -19.51 35.57
CA GLU A 672 -4.48 -20.91 36.02
C GLU A 672 -3.06 -21.24 36.44
N PRO A 673 -2.86 -21.84 37.63
CA PRO A 673 -1.53 -22.15 38.10
C PRO A 673 -0.78 -22.79 36.95
N LEU A 674 0.40 -22.23 36.58
CA LEU A 674 1.25 -22.78 35.53
C LEU A 674 1.16 -24.31 35.69
N PRO A 675 0.59 -25.01 34.68
CA PRO A 675 0.20 -26.39 34.87
C PRO A 675 1.39 -27.11 35.48
N THR A 676 1.18 -27.92 36.54
CA THR A 676 2.28 -28.70 37.12
C THR A 676 3.03 -29.35 35.99
N ALA A 677 4.34 -29.06 35.89
CA ALA A 677 5.19 -29.48 34.77
C ALA A 677 5.10 -31.01 34.63
N THR A 678 4.23 -31.45 33.73
CA THR A 678 3.97 -32.84 33.38
C THR A 678 3.94 -32.89 31.87
N GLU A 679 4.40 -33.98 31.27
CA GLU A 679 4.49 -34.13 29.81
C GLU A 679 3.15 -33.88 29.10
N SER A 680 2.03 -34.23 29.75
CA SER A 680 0.68 -33.99 29.21
C SER A 680 0.34 -32.50 29.06
N ASN A 681 0.90 -31.63 29.89
CA ASN A 681 0.65 -30.19 29.84
C ASN A 681 1.50 -29.50 28.75
N PHE A 682 2.71 -30.00 28.47
CA PHE A 682 3.54 -29.48 27.39
C PHE A 682 2.95 -29.80 26.01
N ALA A 683 2.38 -30.99 25.84
CA ALA A 683 1.75 -31.38 24.59
C ALA A 683 0.54 -30.51 24.21
N GLU A 684 -0.29 -30.18 25.20
CA GLU A 684 -1.44 -29.30 25.00
C GLU A 684 -0.99 -27.87 24.67
N LEU A 685 -0.07 -27.32 25.46
CA LEU A 685 0.47 -25.98 25.22
C LEU A 685 1.21 -25.90 23.87
N TRP A 686 1.91 -26.96 23.46
CA TRP A 686 2.55 -27.00 22.16
C TRP A 686 1.54 -27.03 21.02
N ARG A 687 0.45 -27.81 21.13
CA ARG A 687 -0.66 -27.78 20.15
C ARG A 687 -1.26 -26.38 20.05
N GLN A 688 -1.53 -25.72 21.17
CA GLN A 688 -2.06 -24.36 21.17
C GLN A 688 -1.07 -23.35 20.57
N ALA A 689 0.22 -23.49 20.85
CA ALA A 689 1.28 -22.62 20.34
C ALA A 689 1.46 -22.67 18.80
N VAL A 690 1.02 -23.75 18.15
CA VAL A 690 1.22 -23.98 16.70
C VAL A 690 -0.06 -24.14 15.90
N ALA A 691 -1.20 -24.41 16.53
CA ALA A 691 -2.45 -24.76 15.86
C ALA A 691 -3.70 -24.11 16.45
N ALA A 692 -3.60 -23.24 17.47
CA ALA A 692 -4.76 -22.47 17.91
C ALA A 692 -5.20 -21.48 16.82
N ALA A 693 -6.52 -21.33 16.67
CA ALA A 693 -7.12 -20.47 15.65
C ALA A 693 -6.71 -19.01 15.85
N SER A 694 -6.74 -18.51 17.09
CA SER A 694 -6.36 -17.14 17.41
C SER A 694 -4.84 -16.95 17.56
N SER A 695 -4.33 -15.77 17.17
CA SER A 695 -2.93 -15.39 17.43
C SER A 695 -2.67 -15.19 18.93
N ALA A 696 -3.65 -14.67 19.67
CA ALA A 696 -3.53 -14.42 21.11
C ALA A 696 -3.35 -15.73 21.90
N GLU A 697 -4.06 -16.81 21.55
CA GLU A 697 -3.88 -18.12 22.18
C GLU A 697 -2.53 -18.73 21.81
N ARG A 698 -2.10 -18.62 20.55
CA ARG A 698 -0.75 -19.04 20.14
C ARG A 698 0.33 -18.32 20.94
N ASP A 699 0.24 -17.01 21.09
CA ASP A 699 1.25 -16.21 21.80
C ASP A 699 1.17 -16.37 23.32
N ARG A 700 -0.03 -16.61 23.87
CA ARG A 700 -0.21 -16.99 25.28
C ARG A 700 0.42 -18.36 25.55
N ALA A 701 0.19 -19.34 24.70
CA ALA A 701 0.77 -20.67 24.82
C ALA A 701 2.30 -20.64 24.70
N ARG A 702 2.85 -19.87 23.74
CA ARG A 702 4.31 -19.62 23.59
C ARG A 702 4.91 -18.96 24.84
N ARG A 703 4.28 -17.90 25.37
CA ARG A 703 4.72 -17.24 26.61
C ARG A 703 4.63 -18.17 27.83
N THR A 704 3.62 -19.03 27.88
CA THR A 704 3.45 -20.02 28.95
C THR A 704 4.55 -21.08 28.88
N LEU A 705 4.85 -21.60 27.69
CA LEU A 705 5.99 -22.50 27.47
C LEU A 705 7.32 -21.86 27.86
N LEU A 706 7.54 -20.57 27.52
CA LEU A 706 8.72 -19.80 27.96
C LEU A 706 8.80 -19.70 29.49
N ALA A 707 7.68 -19.40 30.16
CA ALA A 707 7.62 -19.29 31.61
C ALA A 707 7.87 -20.63 32.34
N LEU A 708 7.56 -21.76 31.69
CA LEU A 708 7.85 -23.11 32.19
C LEU A 708 9.34 -23.49 32.06
N GLY A 709 10.11 -22.72 31.29
CA GLY A 709 11.57 -22.82 31.22
C GLY A 709 12.08 -24.07 30.51
N ALA A 710 13.33 -24.46 30.83
CA ALA A 710 14.06 -25.49 30.10
C ALA A 710 13.28 -26.81 29.90
N PRO A 711 12.63 -27.43 30.91
CA PRO A 711 11.92 -28.70 30.73
C PRO A 711 10.84 -28.67 29.63
N ALA A 712 10.13 -27.55 29.48
CA ALA A 712 9.15 -27.38 28.41
C ALA A 712 9.84 -27.24 27.03
N GLY A 713 10.95 -26.51 26.99
CA GLY A 713 11.78 -26.39 25.79
C GLY A 713 12.38 -27.73 25.33
N GLU A 714 12.89 -28.54 26.26
CA GLU A 714 13.42 -29.88 25.95
C GLU A 714 12.33 -30.77 25.32
N TRP A 715 11.14 -30.76 25.92
CA TRP A 715 9.99 -31.50 25.41
C TRP A 715 9.58 -31.03 24.01
N VAL A 716 9.51 -29.70 23.79
CA VAL A 716 9.18 -29.12 22.48
C VAL A 716 10.21 -29.47 21.42
N LEU A 717 11.50 -29.51 21.76
CA LEU A 717 12.53 -29.92 20.80
C LEU A 717 12.46 -31.42 20.47
N GLU A 718 12.07 -32.26 21.42
CA GLU A 718 11.89 -33.69 21.17
C GLU A 718 10.70 -33.98 20.24
N HIS A 719 9.60 -33.23 20.38
CA HIS A 719 8.33 -33.54 19.70
C HIS A 719 7.96 -32.59 18.55
N GLY A 720 8.43 -31.34 18.59
CA GLY A 720 8.06 -30.28 17.65
C GLY A 720 9.07 -30.02 16.53
N LEU A 721 10.31 -30.49 16.68
CA LEU A 721 11.41 -30.16 15.76
C LEU A 721 11.27 -30.81 14.37
N GLU A 722 10.41 -31.82 14.22
CA GLU A 722 10.06 -32.43 12.93
C GLU A 722 8.98 -31.67 12.15
N GLY A 723 8.34 -30.66 12.74
CA GLY A 723 7.28 -29.90 12.08
C GLY A 723 7.78 -29.03 10.92
N THR A 724 6.96 -28.93 9.87
CA THR A 724 7.26 -28.15 8.65
C THR A 724 6.38 -26.91 8.46
N GLY A 725 5.33 -26.74 9.26
CA GLY A 725 4.40 -25.60 9.17
C GLY A 725 5.03 -24.28 9.61
N GLY A 726 4.57 -23.16 9.02
CA GLY A 726 5.07 -21.82 9.33
C GLY A 726 4.98 -21.46 10.82
N GLU A 727 3.83 -21.77 11.44
CA GLU A 727 3.58 -21.55 12.87
C GLU A 727 4.45 -22.41 13.78
N VAL A 728 4.77 -23.63 13.36
CA VAL A 728 5.70 -24.51 14.10
C VAL A 728 7.09 -23.88 14.12
N LEU A 729 7.56 -23.38 12.98
CA LEU A 729 8.87 -22.74 12.88
C LEU A 729 8.92 -21.42 13.66
N ALA A 730 7.86 -20.62 13.62
CA ALA A 730 7.76 -19.38 14.39
C ALA A 730 7.77 -19.66 15.90
N ALA A 731 7.00 -20.66 16.36
CA ALA A 731 6.99 -21.07 17.76
C ALA A 731 8.36 -21.59 18.22
N LEU A 732 9.03 -22.42 17.40
CA LEU A 732 10.40 -22.90 17.69
C LEU A 732 11.40 -21.73 17.79
N GLU A 733 11.32 -20.74 16.90
CA GLU A 733 12.21 -19.56 16.91
C GLU A 733 12.01 -18.70 18.16
N VAL A 734 10.76 -18.46 18.56
CA VAL A 734 10.41 -17.72 19.78
C VAL A 734 10.94 -18.46 21.02
N LEU A 735 10.68 -19.77 21.13
CA LEU A 735 11.10 -20.57 22.28
C LEU A 735 12.63 -20.70 22.39
N CYS A 736 13.32 -20.92 21.27
CA CYS A 736 14.79 -21.02 21.27
C CYS A 736 15.46 -19.68 21.58
N THR A 737 14.90 -18.57 21.10
CA THR A 737 15.44 -17.23 21.40
C THR A 737 15.20 -16.87 22.87
N GLY A 738 14.03 -17.22 23.43
CA GLY A 738 13.68 -16.90 24.81
C GLY A 738 14.34 -17.80 25.87
N MET A 739 14.63 -19.07 25.56
CA MET A 739 15.27 -20.01 26.51
C MET A 739 16.81 -20.05 26.40
N GLY A 740 17.39 -19.38 25.41
CA GLY A 740 18.83 -19.12 25.31
C GLY A 740 19.70 -20.37 25.24
N GLU A 741 20.86 -20.33 25.93
CA GLU A 741 21.90 -21.37 25.90
C GLU A 741 21.44 -22.76 26.38
N ALA A 742 20.36 -22.82 27.17
CA ALA A 742 19.87 -24.07 27.78
C ALA A 742 19.50 -25.14 26.75
N LEU A 743 19.00 -24.73 25.58
CA LEU A 743 18.53 -25.65 24.54
C LEU A 743 19.59 -25.95 23.45
N LEU A 744 20.74 -25.28 23.48
CA LEU A 744 21.80 -25.46 22.49
C LEU A 744 22.32 -26.92 22.41
N PRO A 745 22.51 -27.66 23.53
CA PRO A 745 22.96 -29.04 23.45
C PRO A 745 21.99 -29.96 22.67
N GLN A 746 20.68 -29.80 22.87
CA GLN A 746 19.67 -30.60 22.15
C GLN A 746 19.61 -30.22 20.67
N LEU A 747 19.65 -28.92 20.35
CA LEU A 747 19.68 -28.44 18.97
C LEU A 747 20.94 -28.93 18.22
N ARG A 748 22.11 -28.89 18.86
CA ARG A 748 23.35 -29.49 18.33
C ARG A 748 23.19 -31.00 18.09
N GLY A 749 22.49 -31.69 18.98
CA GLY A 749 22.10 -33.10 18.81
C GLY A 749 21.21 -33.31 17.57
N GLY A 750 20.26 -32.40 17.33
CA GLY A 750 19.36 -32.41 16.16
C GLY A 750 20.06 -32.37 14.81
N LEU A 751 21.29 -31.81 14.72
CA LEU A 751 22.11 -31.87 13.51
C LEU A 751 22.54 -33.29 13.11
N ARG A 752 22.47 -34.25 14.04
CA ARG A 752 22.77 -35.68 13.81
C ARG A 752 21.51 -36.54 13.67
N ALA A 753 20.33 -35.93 13.64
CA ALA A 753 19.07 -36.65 13.56
C ALA A 753 18.93 -37.40 12.22
N LYS A 754 18.32 -38.59 12.27
CA LYS A 754 17.99 -39.36 11.06
C LYS A 754 17.03 -38.58 10.15
N SER A 755 16.07 -37.86 10.74
CA SER A 755 15.10 -37.06 10.00
C SER A 755 15.77 -35.82 9.38
N PRO A 756 15.71 -35.64 8.05
CA PRO A 756 16.30 -34.47 7.39
C PRO A 756 15.56 -33.16 7.70
N VAL A 757 14.30 -33.25 8.11
CA VAL A 757 13.51 -32.08 8.54
C VAL A 757 14.04 -31.55 9.87
N VAL A 758 14.31 -32.46 10.81
CA VAL A 758 14.92 -32.13 12.11
C VAL A 758 16.29 -31.48 11.91
N ARG A 759 17.14 -32.03 11.04
CA ARG A 759 18.45 -31.42 10.72
C ARG A 759 18.31 -30.01 10.16
N ARG A 760 17.39 -29.81 9.21
CA ARG A 760 17.10 -28.48 8.62
C ARG A 760 16.63 -27.46 9.66
N ASN A 761 15.71 -27.86 10.54
CA ASN A 761 15.16 -26.97 11.56
C ASN A 761 16.23 -26.64 12.61
N ALA A 762 17.03 -27.62 13.05
CA ALA A 762 18.17 -27.40 13.93
C ALA A 762 19.19 -26.42 13.33
N LEU A 763 19.51 -26.53 12.04
CA LEU A 763 20.39 -25.58 11.33
C LEU A 763 19.86 -24.14 11.40
N ARG A 764 18.55 -23.96 11.20
CA ARG A 764 17.89 -22.64 11.23
C ARG A 764 17.93 -22.03 12.63
N LEU A 765 17.59 -22.81 13.65
CA LEU A 765 17.51 -22.36 15.04
C LEU A 765 18.91 -22.05 15.62
N LEU A 766 19.90 -22.91 15.36
CA LEU A 766 21.28 -22.68 15.81
C LEU A 766 21.91 -21.45 15.15
N ALA A 767 21.58 -21.16 13.89
CA ALA A 767 22.01 -19.93 13.23
C ALA A 767 21.36 -18.68 13.83
N ALA A 768 20.07 -18.76 14.20
CA ALA A 768 19.38 -17.67 14.88
C ALA A 768 19.99 -17.40 16.27
N ALA A 769 20.35 -18.47 16.99
CA ALA A 769 21.04 -18.41 18.28
C ALA A 769 22.54 -18.05 18.18
N LYS A 770 23.09 -17.93 16.97
CA LYS A 770 24.52 -17.65 16.69
C LYS A 770 25.48 -18.64 17.38
N ASP A 771 25.10 -19.90 17.45
CA ASP A 771 25.88 -20.94 18.13
C ASP A 771 27.12 -21.37 17.31
N LEU A 772 28.28 -20.78 17.62
CA LEU A 772 29.53 -21.05 16.91
C LEU A 772 30.04 -22.50 17.09
N GLU A 773 29.67 -23.20 18.17
CA GLU A 773 30.10 -24.59 18.38
C GLU A 773 29.45 -25.57 17.39
N ALA A 774 28.31 -25.21 16.81
CA ALA A 774 27.65 -26.02 15.79
C ALA A 774 28.35 -25.96 14.42
N VAL A 775 29.19 -24.94 14.18
CA VAL A 775 29.81 -24.68 12.86
C VAL A 775 30.50 -25.91 12.26
N PRO A 776 31.34 -26.69 12.96
CA PRO A 776 31.96 -27.88 12.39
C PRO A 776 30.95 -28.90 11.84
N LYS A 777 29.84 -29.11 12.54
CA LYS A 777 28.79 -30.03 12.10
C LYS A 777 27.95 -29.45 10.96
N MET A 778 27.70 -28.14 10.98
CA MET A 778 27.04 -27.46 9.85
C MET A 778 27.87 -27.55 8.57
N LEU A 779 29.20 -27.48 8.68
CA LEU A 779 30.13 -27.68 7.56
C LEU A 779 30.03 -29.12 7.04
N GLU A 780 30.04 -30.12 7.90
CA GLU A 780 29.83 -31.51 7.50
C GLU A 780 28.50 -31.69 6.73
N LEU A 781 27.40 -31.11 7.24
CA LEU A 781 26.07 -31.20 6.60
C LEU A 781 25.99 -30.44 5.26
N LEU A 782 26.70 -29.33 5.11
CA LEU A 782 26.81 -28.62 3.83
C LEU A 782 27.41 -29.53 2.75
N GLU A 783 28.35 -30.38 3.13
CA GLU A 783 29.20 -31.13 2.22
C GLU A 783 28.71 -32.55 1.95
N GLU A 784 28.17 -33.21 2.97
CA GLU A 784 27.96 -34.66 2.98
C GLU A 784 26.48 -35.06 3.15
N ASP A 785 25.57 -34.12 3.43
CA ASP A 785 24.16 -34.48 3.60
C ASP A 785 23.52 -34.94 2.29
N GLU A 786 22.87 -36.10 2.34
CA GLU A 786 22.19 -36.72 1.21
C GLU A 786 21.08 -35.83 0.62
N ARG A 787 20.42 -35.00 1.45
CA ARG A 787 19.29 -34.17 1.04
C ARG A 787 19.72 -32.76 0.66
N ALA A 788 19.47 -32.39 -0.60
CA ALA A 788 19.82 -31.06 -1.13
C ALA A 788 19.25 -29.89 -0.32
N PHE A 789 18.01 -29.99 0.17
CA PHE A 789 17.42 -28.93 0.98
C PHE A 789 18.09 -28.74 2.35
N VAL A 790 18.71 -29.80 2.91
CA VAL A 790 19.49 -29.70 4.15
C VAL A 790 20.83 -29.03 3.87
N ARG A 791 21.51 -29.39 2.77
CA ARG A 791 22.74 -28.70 2.32
C ARG A 791 22.50 -27.20 2.09
N ARG A 792 21.38 -26.82 1.45
CA ARG A 792 20.97 -25.41 1.27
C ARG A 792 20.70 -24.71 2.60
N ALA A 793 20.06 -25.39 3.54
CA ALA A 793 19.82 -24.84 4.87
C ALA A 793 21.13 -24.63 5.63
N ALA A 794 22.08 -25.56 5.52
CA ALA A 794 23.41 -25.45 6.11
C ALA A 794 24.19 -24.28 5.51
N ALA A 795 24.15 -24.12 4.18
CA ALA A 795 24.73 -22.97 3.49
C ALA A 795 24.20 -21.64 4.04
N ARG A 796 22.86 -21.49 4.12
CA ARG A 796 22.23 -20.27 4.63
C ARG A 796 22.54 -20.01 6.09
N ALA A 797 22.54 -21.05 6.92
CA ALA A 797 22.91 -20.97 8.33
C ALA A 797 24.34 -20.45 8.50
N LEU A 798 25.31 -21.08 7.83
CA LEU A 798 26.72 -20.68 7.85
C LEU A 798 26.94 -19.26 7.30
N GLY A 799 26.20 -18.88 6.26
CA GLY A 799 26.20 -17.52 5.71
C GLY A 799 25.69 -16.49 6.70
N ARG A 800 24.58 -16.75 7.39
CA ARG A 800 24.05 -15.87 8.46
C ARG A 800 25.00 -15.73 9.63
N MET A 801 25.77 -16.78 9.93
CA MET A 801 26.79 -16.78 10.97
C MET A 801 28.09 -16.11 10.54
N GLY A 802 28.24 -15.76 9.26
CA GLY A 802 29.46 -15.16 8.72
C GLY A 802 30.67 -16.10 8.72
N SER A 803 30.47 -17.41 8.70
CA SER A 803 31.56 -18.40 8.84
C SER A 803 32.39 -18.53 7.56
N GLU A 804 33.60 -17.96 7.56
CA GLU A 804 34.54 -18.11 6.43
C GLU A 804 34.99 -19.56 6.19
N ALA A 805 34.91 -20.42 7.20
CA ALA A 805 35.20 -21.84 7.07
C ALA A 805 34.26 -22.55 6.07
N ALA A 806 33.08 -21.96 5.78
CA ALA A 806 32.13 -22.48 4.81
C ALA A 806 32.50 -22.22 3.35
N LEU A 807 33.46 -21.34 3.08
CA LEU A 807 33.78 -20.91 1.71
C LEU A 807 34.07 -22.08 0.75
N PRO A 808 34.86 -23.11 1.10
CA PRO A 808 35.10 -24.25 0.21
C PRO A 808 33.81 -25.01 -0.16
N GLY A 809 32.91 -25.22 0.79
CA GLY A 809 31.64 -25.90 0.56
C GLY A 809 30.64 -25.06 -0.22
N LEU A 810 30.59 -23.76 0.05
CA LEU A 810 29.81 -22.82 -0.75
C LEU A 810 30.31 -22.74 -2.19
N GLU A 811 31.62 -22.93 -2.45
CA GLU A 811 32.16 -23.03 -3.81
C GLU A 811 31.60 -24.23 -4.57
N ARG A 812 31.55 -25.38 -3.90
CA ARG A 812 31.04 -26.61 -4.49
C ARG A 812 29.54 -26.48 -4.76
N LEU A 813 28.80 -25.92 -3.80
CA LEU A 813 27.38 -25.65 -3.95
C LEU A 813 27.10 -24.63 -5.08
N ALA A 814 27.96 -23.62 -5.24
CA ALA A 814 27.93 -22.64 -6.34
C ALA A 814 28.23 -23.25 -7.72
N ARG A 815 28.78 -24.46 -7.79
CA ARG A 815 29.01 -25.22 -9.04
C ARG A 815 27.99 -26.33 -9.27
N SER A 816 26.98 -26.45 -8.40
CA SER A 816 25.92 -27.45 -8.56
C SER A 816 25.15 -27.24 -9.87
N GLU A 817 24.71 -28.33 -10.50
CA GLU A 817 23.85 -28.26 -11.68
C GLU A 817 22.49 -27.62 -11.35
N ASP A 818 22.02 -27.79 -10.11
CA ASP A 818 20.76 -27.23 -9.63
C ASP A 818 20.91 -25.72 -9.33
N ALA A 819 20.06 -24.91 -9.97
CA ALA A 819 20.02 -23.47 -9.77
C ALA A 819 19.65 -23.07 -8.32
N LEU A 820 18.88 -23.89 -7.60
CA LEU A 820 18.51 -23.62 -6.21
C LEU A 820 19.67 -23.83 -5.23
N ASP A 821 20.58 -24.76 -5.54
CA ASP A 821 21.84 -24.92 -4.80
C ASP A 821 22.75 -23.71 -5.03
N ARG A 822 22.95 -23.32 -6.30
CA ARG A 822 23.77 -22.14 -6.64
C ARG A 822 23.20 -20.85 -6.08
N ARG A 823 21.86 -20.71 -6.04
CA ARG A 823 21.17 -19.60 -5.37
C ARG A 823 21.45 -19.59 -3.88
N ALA A 824 21.35 -20.73 -3.19
CA ALA A 824 21.64 -20.81 -1.76
C ALA A 824 23.11 -20.47 -1.47
N ALA A 825 24.04 -20.85 -2.36
CA ALA A 825 25.43 -20.44 -2.27
C ALA A 825 25.60 -18.92 -2.42
N ALA A 826 24.92 -18.28 -3.38
CA ALA A 826 24.92 -16.82 -3.55
C ALA A 826 24.39 -16.09 -2.30
N GLU A 827 23.24 -16.54 -1.76
CA GLU A 827 22.64 -15.99 -0.53
C GLU A 827 23.61 -16.12 0.66
N ALA A 828 24.24 -17.29 0.81
CA ALA A 828 25.16 -17.57 1.91
C ALA A 828 26.47 -16.77 1.81
N LEU A 829 27.07 -16.70 0.63
CA LEU A 829 28.29 -15.93 0.37
C LEU A 829 28.09 -14.43 0.65
N GLY A 830 26.89 -13.90 0.41
CA GLY A 830 26.54 -12.52 0.73
C GLY A 830 26.57 -12.19 2.23
N GLY A 831 26.31 -13.18 3.08
CA GLY A 831 26.36 -13.04 4.54
C GLY A 831 27.77 -13.16 5.14
N ILE A 832 28.77 -13.60 4.37
CA ILE A 832 30.13 -13.80 4.87
C ILE A 832 30.97 -12.53 4.65
N PRO A 833 31.48 -11.87 5.71
CA PRO A 833 32.22 -10.61 5.61
C PRO A 833 33.67 -10.77 5.11
N SER A 834 33.90 -11.57 4.06
CA SER A 834 35.24 -11.89 3.51
C SER A 834 35.41 -11.41 2.07
N LYS A 835 36.59 -10.89 1.70
CA LYS A 835 36.92 -10.56 0.30
C LYS A 835 36.88 -11.80 -0.60
N SER A 836 37.26 -12.97 -0.07
CA SER A 836 37.18 -14.24 -0.80
C SER A 836 35.73 -14.61 -1.14
N ALA A 837 34.79 -14.33 -0.24
CA ALA A 837 33.36 -14.51 -0.49
C ALA A 837 32.86 -13.62 -1.63
N LEU A 838 33.30 -12.36 -1.64
CA LEU A 838 32.92 -11.39 -2.68
C LEU A 838 33.46 -11.76 -4.06
N HIS A 839 34.67 -12.30 -4.17
CA HIS A 839 35.20 -12.79 -5.44
C HIS A 839 34.37 -13.96 -5.99
N ARG A 840 33.99 -14.92 -5.13
CA ARG A 840 33.13 -16.06 -5.53
C ARG A 840 31.74 -15.60 -5.95
N LEU A 841 31.23 -14.58 -5.26
CA LEU A 841 29.91 -14.02 -5.54
C LEU A 841 29.91 -13.12 -6.78
N ALA A 842 31.06 -12.50 -7.11
CA ALA A 842 31.29 -11.84 -8.39
C ALA A 842 31.23 -12.82 -9.58
N ASP A 843 31.77 -14.03 -9.43
CA ASP A 843 31.68 -15.07 -10.46
C ASP A 843 30.21 -15.47 -10.75
N LEU A 844 29.36 -15.47 -9.71
CA LEU A 844 27.94 -15.81 -9.82
C LEU A 844 27.08 -14.75 -10.54
N LEU A 845 27.61 -13.54 -10.78
CA LEU A 845 26.96 -12.56 -11.65
C LEU A 845 26.89 -13.03 -13.11
N ALA A 846 27.75 -13.96 -13.52
CA ALA A 846 27.74 -14.55 -14.86
C ALA A 846 26.87 -15.81 -14.95
N ASP A 847 26.15 -16.20 -13.89
CA ASP A 847 25.34 -17.42 -13.90
C ASP A 847 24.27 -17.37 -14.99
N LYS A 848 23.97 -18.52 -15.61
CA LYS A 848 22.92 -18.64 -16.63
C LYS A 848 21.51 -18.35 -16.07
N SER A 849 21.27 -18.62 -14.78
CA SER A 849 19.97 -18.42 -14.14
C SER A 849 19.88 -17.08 -13.43
N TYR A 850 18.82 -16.31 -13.71
CA TYR A 850 18.54 -15.05 -13.01
C TYR A 850 18.35 -15.28 -11.49
N GLN A 851 17.83 -16.45 -11.10
CA GLN A 851 17.63 -16.83 -9.69
C GLN A 851 18.94 -16.89 -8.89
N VAL A 852 20.09 -16.94 -9.56
CA VAL A 852 21.43 -16.93 -8.97
C VAL A 852 22.08 -15.56 -9.13
N ARG A 853 21.95 -14.93 -10.31
CA ARG A 853 22.48 -13.58 -10.58
C ARG A 853 21.89 -12.51 -9.66
N ASP A 854 20.57 -12.54 -9.43
CA ASP A 854 19.88 -11.53 -8.64
C ASP A 854 20.34 -11.51 -7.16
N PRO A 855 20.38 -12.65 -6.43
CA PRO A 855 20.95 -12.68 -5.08
C PRO A 855 22.43 -12.27 -5.02
N ALA A 856 23.23 -12.69 -6.00
CA ALA A 856 24.64 -12.29 -6.09
C ALA A 856 24.77 -10.77 -6.27
N ARG A 857 24.02 -10.17 -7.19
CA ARG A 857 24.01 -8.72 -7.39
C ARG A 857 23.53 -7.97 -6.15
N ALA A 858 22.44 -8.43 -5.52
CA ALA A 858 21.90 -7.81 -4.32
C ALA A 858 22.93 -7.82 -3.17
N ALA A 859 23.65 -8.93 -2.98
CA ALA A 859 24.70 -9.04 -1.99
C ALA A 859 25.89 -8.11 -2.26
N LEU A 860 26.33 -7.95 -3.52
CA LEU A 860 27.40 -6.99 -3.87
C LEU A 860 26.95 -5.55 -3.64
N ALA A 861 25.71 -5.21 -4.01
CA ALA A 861 25.19 -3.85 -3.90
C ALA A 861 25.25 -3.32 -2.47
N VAL A 862 24.85 -4.14 -1.48
CA VAL A 862 24.89 -3.81 -0.06
C VAL A 862 26.34 -3.65 0.46
N ARG A 863 27.31 -4.27 -0.22
CA ARG A 863 28.74 -4.26 0.14
C ARG A 863 29.61 -3.44 -0.81
N LYS A 864 29.08 -2.31 -1.32
CA LYS A 864 29.77 -1.40 -2.24
C LYS A 864 31.25 -1.17 -1.89
N GLY A 865 31.55 -0.85 -0.63
CA GLY A 865 32.92 -0.52 -0.19
C GLY A 865 33.94 -1.62 -0.50
N ASP A 866 33.58 -2.87 -0.24
CA ASP A 866 34.45 -4.02 -0.46
C ASP A 866 34.39 -4.53 -1.92
N ALA A 867 33.22 -4.43 -2.56
CA ALA A 867 32.95 -4.95 -3.90
C ALA A 867 33.46 -4.03 -5.03
N LEU A 868 33.66 -2.74 -4.75
CA LEU A 868 34.06 -1.75 -5.76
C LEU A 868 35.40 -2.10 -6.41
N GLU A 869 36.39 -2.47 -5.61
CA GLU A 869 37.73 -2.84 -6.08
C GLU A 869 37.67 -4.04 -7.06
N ILE A 870 36.88 -5.06 -6.70
CA ILE A 870 36.66 -6.27 -7.52
C ILE A 870 35.97 -5.90 -8.82
N GLY A 871 34.91 -5.09 -8.76
CA GLY A 871 34.22 -4.62 -9.95
C GLY A 871 35.14 -3.87 -10.90
N LEU A 872 36.06 -3.05 -10.38
CA LEU A 872 36.97 -2.24 -11.21
C LEU A 872 37.95 -3.14 -11.96
N GLN A 873 38.43 -4.20 -11.30
CA GLN A 873 39.28 -5.22 -11.91
C GLN A 873 38.52 -5.99 -13.00
N GLU A 874 37.27 -6.38 -12.74
CA GLU A 874 36.44 -7.10 -13.72
C GLU A 874 36.10 -6.24 -14.94
N LEU A 875 35.78 -4.97 -14.72
CA LEU A 875 35.50 -3.98 -15.76
C LEU A 875 36.74 -3.75 -16.64
N ALA A 876 37.92 -3.72 -16.04
CA ALA A 876 39.19 -3.53 -16.76
C ALA A 876 39.56 -4.70 -17.70
N ARG A 877 39.06 -5.91 -17.43
CA ARG A 877 39.28 -7.10 -18.28
C ARG A 877 38.45 -7.07 -19.57
N GLY A 878 37.37 -6.28 -19.61
CA GLY A 878 36.60 -5.95 -20.82
C GLY A 878 35.80 -7.10 -21.46
N LYS A 879 36.18 -8.36 -21.31
CA LYS A 879 35.49 -9.55 -21.87
C LYS A 879 34.75 -10.38 -20.81
N ASN A 880 34.33 -9.78 -19.70
CA ASN A 880 33.67 -10.51 -18.62
C ASN A 880 32.19 -10.81 -18.97
N PRO A 881 31.70 -12.07 -18.88
CA PRO A 881 30.27 -12.38 -19.08
C PRO A 881 29.33 -11.65 -18.10
N ALA A 882 29.81 -11.27 -16.92
CA ALA A 882 29.09 -10.47 -15.91
C ALA A 882 29.17 -8.95 -16.16
N LEU A 883 29.75 -8.49 -17.28
CA LEU A 883 30.06 -7.06 -17.51
C LEU A 883 28.82 -6.16 -17.38
N ARG A 884 27.66 -6.62 -17.83
CA ARG A 884 26.40 -5.87 -17.74
C ARG A 884 25.94 -5.69 -16.29
N GLU A 885 26.05 -6.72 -15.47
CA GLU A 885 25.70 -6.64 -14.04
C GLU A 885 26.66 -5.73 -13.28
N TRP A 886 27.95 -5.74 -13.63
CA TRP A 886 28.91 -4.80 -13.09
C TRP A 886 28.62 -3.36 -13.51
N LEU A 887 28.27 -3.09 -14.77
CA LEU A 887 27.87 -1.77 -15.23
C LEU A 887 26.62 -1.26 -14.49
N ALA A 888 25.65 -2.13 -14.21
CA ALA A 888 24.49 -1.78 -13.40
C ALA A 888 24.87 -1.38 -11.96
N LEU A 889 25.74 -2.16 -11.31
CA LEU A 889 26.27 -1.83 -9.98
C LEU A 889 27.04 -0.49 -9.98
N PHE A 890 27.90 -0.25 -10.99
CA PHE A 890 28.64 1.01 -11.10
C PHE A 890 27.75 2.23 -11.33
N ARG A 891 26.66 2.06 -12.09
CA ARG A 891 25.64 3.09 -12.29
C ARG A 891 24.95 3.43 -10.97
N GLU A 892 24.54 2.41 -10.21
CA GLU A 892 23.90 2.55 -8.90
C GLU A 892 24.85 3.22 -7.89
N TRP A 893 26.10 2.77 -7.85
CA TRP A 893 27.11 3.27 -6.93
C TRP A 893 27.60 4.68 -7.29
N GLY A 894 27.48 5.11 -8.55
CA GLY A 894 28.06 6.36 -9.02
C GLY A 894 29.58 6.42 -8.81
N ALA A 895 30.29 5.32 -9.10
CA ALA A 895 31.72 5.21 -8.83
C ALA A 895 32.56 6.00 -9.84
N GLN A 896 33.12 7.12 -9.39
CA GLN A 896 33.97 7.99 -10.22
C GLN A 896 35.27 7.28 -10.62
N GLU A 897 35.75 6.38 -9.78
CA GLU A 897 36.94 5.54 -9.96
C GLU A 897 36.81 4.59 -11.16
N ALA A 898 35.58 4.28 -11.59
CA ALA A 898 35.32 3.44 -12.75
C ALA A 898 35.51 4.16 -14.10
N ARG A 899 35.58 5.50 -14.11
CA ARG A 899 35.69 6.30 -15.34
C ARG A 899 36.78 5.82 -16.32
N PRO A 900 38.03 5.54 -15.89
CA PRO A 900 39.07 5.11 -16.83
C PRO A 900 38.74 3.77 -17.49
N ALA A 901 38.15 2.84 -16.75
CA ALA A 901 37.75 1.53 -17.25
C ALA A 901 36.50 1.64 -18.17
N LEU A 902 35.49 2.42 -17.78
CA LEU A 902 34.31 2.74 -18.61
C LEU A 902 34.71 3.43 -19.93
N GLY A 903 35.70 4.31 -19.90
CA GLY A 903 36.23 4.98 -21.09
C GLY A 903 36.80 4.02 -22.13
N ARG A 904 37.43 2.93 -21.68
CA ARG A 904 37.98 1.87 -22.55
C ARG A 904 36.87 1.01 -23.18
N LEU A 905 35.71 0.89 -22.53
CA LEU A 905 34.56 0.14 -23.04
C LEU A 905 33.83 0.85 -24.19
N ARG A 906 34.18 2.10 -24.52
CA ARG A 906 33.63 2.80 -25.71
C ARG A 906 33.99 2.13 -27.04
N LEU A 907 35.02 1.28 -27.04
CA LEU A 907 35.48 0.49 -28.18
C LEU A 907 35.13 -1.00 -28.04
N HIS A 908 34.24 -1.35 -27.09
CA HIS A 908 33.82 -2.74 -26.89
C HIS A 908 32.98 -3.25 -28.07
N SER A 909 33.10 -4.54 -28.39
CA SER A 909 32.42 -5.13 -29.56
C SER A 909 30.91 -5.31 -29.37
N ASP A 910 30.43 -5.39 -28.14
CA ASP A 910 28.99 -5.41 -27.81
C ASP A 910 28.44 -3.96 -27.76
N PRO A 911 27.53 -3.56 -28.69
CA PRO A 911 26.95 -2.23 -28.75
C PRO A 911 26.19 -1.82 -27.48
N GLN A 912 25.61 -2.80 -26.77
CA GLN A 912 24.85 -2.53 -25.55
C GLN A 912 25.79 -2.13 -24.40
N VAL A 913 26.93 -2.78 -24.28
CA VAL A 913 27.99 -2.43 -23.32
C VAL A 913 28.55 -1.03 -23.61
N VAL A 914 28.76 -0.70 -24.89
CA VAL A 914 29.22 0.65 -25.31
C VAL A 914 28.21 1.73 -24.91
N ARG A 915 26.92 1.46 -25.13
CA ARG A 915 25.84 2.39 -24.77
C ARG A 915 25.78 2.60 -23.26
N GLU A 916 25.75 1.51 -22.48
CA GLU A 916 25.67 1.57 -21.03
C GLU A 916 26.89 2.26 -20.41
N ALA A 917 28.11 1.95 -20.88
CA ALA A 917 29.32 2.62 -20.40
C ALA A 917 29.30 4.13 -20.71
N ARG A 918 28.77 4.55 -21.86
CA ARG A 918 28.60 5.96 -22.23
C ARG A 918 27.60 6.66 -21.31
N GLU A 919 26.44 6.06 -21.09
CA GLU A 919 25.41 6.61 -20.18
C GLU A 919 25.97 6.79 -18.77
N ILE A 920 26.73 5.83 -18.26
CA ILE A 920 27.34 5.93 -16.94
C ILE A 920 28.37 7.07 -16.90
N LEU A 921 29.22 7.22 -17.91
CA LEU A 921 30.16 8.34 -17.99
C LEU A 921 29.44 9.71 -17.98
N GLU A 922 28.38 9.85 -18.77
CA GLU A 922 27.56 11.08 -18.82
C GLU A 922 26.89 11.39 -17.47
N LEU A 923 26.42 10.35 -16.77
CA LEU A 923 25.87 10.48 -15.41
C LEU A 923 26.94 10.92 -14.40
N LEU A 924 28.15 10.37 -14.50
CA LEU A 924 29.27 10.74 -13.64
C LEU A 924 29.75 12.17 -13.92
N ASP A 925 29.68 12.65 -15.16
CA ASP A 925 30.03 14.02 -15.57
C ASP A 925 29.05 15.04 -15.01
N LYS A 926 27.74 14.81 -15.18
CA LYS A 926 26.71 15.69 -14.59
C LYS A 926 26.85 15.83 -13.08
N LYS A 927 27.12 14.73 -12.37
CA LYS A 927 27.34 14.76 -10.92
C LYS A 927 28.60 15.53 -10.50
N ALA A 928 29.64 15.55 -11.34
CA ALA A 928 30.86 16.30 -11.07
C ALA A 928 30.69 17.81 -11.31
N GLU A 929 29.83 18.20 -12.26
CA GLU A 929 29.45 19.59 -12.53
C GLU A 929 28.54 20.15 -11.43
N GLU A 930 27.60 19.36 -10.92
CA GLU A 930 26.69 19.75 -9.82
C GLU A 930 27.39 19.89 -8.45
N GLY A 931 28.56 19.27 -8.28
CA GLY A 931 29.38 19.35 -7.06
C GLY A 931 30.37 20.53 -7.02
N ARG A 932 30.49 21.31 -8.10
CA ARG A 932 31.32 22.53 -8.11
C ARG A 932 30.50 23.70 -7.58
N ASP A 933 30.86 24.18 -6.39
CA ASP A 933 30.31 25.42 -5.83
C ASP A 933 30.68 26.59 -6.77
N PRO A 934 29.72 27.39 -7.28
CA PRO A 934 30.00 28.49 -8.21
C PRO A 934 30.86 29.62 -7.60
N GLY A 935 31.16 29.56 -6.29
CA GLY A 935 31.83 30.62 -5.54
C GLY A 935 33.36 30.67 -5.61
N THR A 936 34.05 29.71 -6.25
CA THR A 936 35.53 29.63 -6.17
C THR A 936 36.32 29.91 -7.46
N GLU A 937 35.69 30.20 -8.60
CA GLU A 937 36.41 30.63 -9.83
C GLU A 937 36.53 32.16 -9.96
N GLY A 938 36.49 32.87 -8.83
CA GLY A 938 36.72 34.30 -8.73
C GLY A 938 37.90 34.66 -7.82
N LYS A 939 38.98 33.87 -7.79
CA LYS A 939 40.33 34.26 -7.31
C LYS A 939 41.33 33.11 -7.43
N ARG A 940 41.90 32.94 -8.63
CA ARG A 940 43.34 32.80 -8.94
C ARG A 940 43.55 32.10 -10.27
#